data_AF-A0A871Y6P1-F1
#
_entry.id   AF-A0A871Y6P1-F1
#
_cell.length_a   1.000
_cell.length_b   1.000
_cell.length_c   1.000
_cell.angle_alpha   90.00
_cell.angle_beta   90.00
_cell.angle_gamma   90.00
#
_symmetry.space_group_name_H-M   'P 1'
#
loop_
_entity.id
_entity.type
_entity.pdbx_description
1 polymer ?
#
loop_
_entity_poly.entity_id
_entity_poly.type
_entity_poly.pdbx_seq_one_letter_code
_entity_poly.pdbx_strand_id
1 'polypeptide(L)'
;MTTEDFSPIWEFGTIPLRTAAAFSVNAQLCPSPLLGQVDIDQIRFEIPNFQRGLVWSKKKKKQFLNSLIQGWPTGAIVLTKIDSKDLTDGRREFTWHVIDGQQRLSTFAQFRESFWSEPWYVDTDEMQVALRELAETLSVAKVEDVSAAMNLLTQGDLNNPFSEEFLEESMIFLAKICRFLGVDSPTQVEGPRYEKAMNACKVLRFGLRKQKEALDAVPIAVITISPKLGVKPRKAREISSEIFTALNSGIPLSKYDLLAAKWVGAFVPWQAYSSLSIARSIEDSVMPAQKKFMLSLMRNRIETSYQSFLEETDMDTASIEELGEEEVSLFDFLYALSKSTREYATKVNQAGTFSTAERQSFPGGASSGTIAFDTCSLLFSGSLGPSGIESLLKLFPLFNGDYDIGLVSEHYLDAAKEIDSKLMPFTKNGTKNKKHASLGAIQATVYLAAYMNTVHDAQPGESDRLTLAKRSGTRLKSADGNSNFSVNQRKSNFRENIAAWWLLHTISDVFQGSDAYKQASQHVWTQFEVDDSGTNSVVRSVRENDFLLYQPSLLDYSAALRNLFIKEFRVSQAPLTRSPSQSALALFYAAYKAKNHEMHDFDMDHVVAYRAQRNATQARLELPIPLNHVANWLPLNPTLNRRRQNTPWAQFFPTMTAAEQNSIAPDLFISVNTLDAQTLNSLENFAYVMYVRFGNMTNAALMNVGLNEYIEKSRDEKISYICNMLKEINLNLSLDVDLEKVRLELAIA
;
A
#
# COMPACT_ATOMS: atom_id res chain seq x y z
N MET A 1 36.91 16.96 10.47
CA MET A 1 37.52 15.61 10.52
C MET A 1 37.68 15.14 9.09
N THR A 2 38.90 14.74 8.71
CA THR A 2 39.27 14.31 7.36
C THR A 2 38.86 12.86 7.11
N THR A 3 38.78 12.48 5.84
CA THR A 3 38.33 11.18 5.30
C THR A 3 39.19 9.96 5.69
N GLU A 4 40.29 10.13 6.44
CA GLU A 4 41.20 9.03 6.86
C GLU A 4 40.76 8.31 8.15
N ASP A 5 39.80 8.87 8.90
CA ASP A 5 39.26 8.26 10.13
C ASP A 5 38.18 7.17 9.88
N PHE A 6 37.81 6.93 8.61
CA PHE A 6 36.59 6.20 8.22
C PHE A 6 36.76 4.77 7.69
N SER A 7 37.98 4.22 7.52
CA SER A 7 38.14 2.89 6.92
C SER A 7 37.69 1.76 7.87
N PRO A 8 36.62 1.01 7.56
CA PRO A 8 36.22 -0.15 8.34
C PRO A 8 37.26 -1.27 8.22
N ILE A 9 37.36 -2.12 9.23
CA ILE A 9 38.12 -3.37 9.16
C ILE A 9 37.21 -4.44 8.59
N TRP A 10 37.60 -5.01 7.44
CA TRP A 10 36.86 -6.06 6.73
C TRP A 10 37.52 -7.39 6.97
N GLU A 11 36.74 -8.38 7.41
CA GLU A 11 37.21 -9.76 7.55
C GLU A 11 36.25 -10.70 6.84
N PHE A 12 36.81 -11.77 6.28
CA PHE A 12 36.08 -12.77 5.51
C PHE A 12 36.29 -14.13 6.15
N GLY A 13 35.21 -14.88 6.34
CA GLY A 13 35.30 -16.20 6.93
C GLY A 13 34.06 -17.05 6.70
N THR A 14 34.05 -18.21 7.33
CA THR A 14 32.88 -19.09 7.36
C THR A 14 32.52 -19.40 8.80
N ILE A 15 31.23 -19.53 9.06
CA ILE A 15 30.69 -20.03 10.33
C ILE A 15 29.80 -21.24 10.03
N PRO A 16 29.82 -22.33 10.82
CA PRO A 16 28.98 -23.49 10.53
C PRO A 16 27.50 -23.18 10.80
N LEU A 17 26.54 -23.80 10.09
CA LEU A 17 25.10 -23.52 10.27
C LEU A 17 24.62 -23.68 11.73
N ARG A 18 25.20 -24.60 12.52
CA ARG A 18 24.92 -24.69 13.97
C ARG A 18 25.15 -23.38 14.72
N THR A 19 26.08 -22.55 14.23
CA THR A 19 26.36 -21.19 14.71
C THR A 19 25.20 -20.25 14.45
N ALA A 20 24.35 -20.56 13.46
CA ALA A 20 23.20 -19.75 13.19
C ALA A 20 22.18 -19.74 14.34
N ALA A 21 22.32 -20.68 15.28
CA ALA A 21 21.69 -20.63 16.58
C ALA A 21 21.97 -19.33 17.34
N ALA A 22 23.17 -18.77 17.19
CA ALA A 22 23.57 -17.50 17.78
C ALA A 22 22.89 -16.29 17.12
N PHE A 23 22.35 -16.41 15.90
CA PHE A 23 21.47 -15.38 15.31
C PHE A 23 20.06 -15.38 15.92
N SER A 24 19.79 -16.25 16.90
CA SER A 24 18.68 -16.06 17.83
C SER A 24 18.98 -14.89 18.76
N VAL A 25 17.92 -14.26 19.27
CA VAL A 25 18.01 -12.84 19.63
C VAL A 25 18.42 -12.59 21.09
N ASN A 26 18.96 -13.63 21.73
CA ASN A 26 19.59 -13.54 23.03
C ASN A 26 21.11 -13.59 22.87
N ALA A 27 21.82 -12.91 23.76
CA ALA A 27 23.28 -12.99 23.81
C ALA A 27 23.71 -14.45 24.00
N GLN A 28 24.38 -15.02 23.00
CA GLN A 28 24.89 -16.39 23.03
C GLN A 28 26.40 -16.41 23.14
N LEU A 29 26.96 -17.49 23.67
CA LEU A 29 28.39 -17.70 23.66
C LEU A 29 28.94 -17.62 22.24
N CYS A 30 30.10 -16.96 22.10
CA CYS A 30 30.69 -16.67 20.82
C CYS A 30 30.98 -17.98 20.07
N PRO A 31 30.43 -18.14 18.87
CA PRO A 31 30.50 -19.41 18.15
C PRO A 31 31.67 -19.47 17.16
N SER A 32 32.38 -18.35 16.96
CA SER A 32 33.44 -18.23 15.96
C SER A 32 34.45 -17.15 16.33
N PRO A 33 35.75 -17.39 16.10
CA PRO A 33 36.80 -16.39 16.33
C PRO A 33 36.63 -15.13 15.45
N LEU A 34 35.82 -15.20 14.38
CA LEU A 34 35.48 -14.06 13.51
C LEU A 34 34.61 -13.01 14.24
N LEU A 35 33.88 -13.42 15.28
CA LEU A 35 32.90 -12.56 15.97
C LEU A 35 33.38 -12.09 17.35
N GLY A 36 34.32 -12.81 17.94
CA GLY A 36 34.84 -12.60 19.30
C GLY A 36 35.56 -13.83 19.81
N GLN A 37 35.93 -13.86 21.09
CA GLN A 37 36.58 -15.01 21.69
C GLN A 37 35.58 -16.16 21.91
N VAL A 38 35.81 -17.28 21.23
CA VAL A 38 34.93 -18.47 21.25
C VAL A 38 34.68 -18.95 22.69
N ASP A 39 33.43 -19.32 22.98
CA ASP A 39 32.95 -19.83 24.28
C ASP A 39 33.14 -18.89 25.48
N ILE A 40 33.58 -17.65 25.26
CA ILE A 40 33.91 -16.67 26.31
C ILE A 40 33.12 -15.39 26.11
N ASP A 41 33.29 -14.74 24.96
CA ASP A 41 32.54 -13.53 24.63
C ASP A 41 31.09 -13.91 24.30
N GLN A 42 30.17 -12.98 24.50
CA GLN A 42 28.78 -13.10 24.09
C GLN A 42 28.55 -12.32 22.79
N ILE A 43 27.72 -12.87 21.90
CA ILE A 43 27.35 -12.24 20.63
C ILE A 43 25.84 -12.02 20.63
N ARG A 44 25.44 -10.80 20.30
CA ARG A 44 24.05 -10.44 20.03
C ARG A 44 23.93 -9.95 18.60
N PHE A 45 23.03 -10.54 17.84
CA PHE A 45 22.66 -10.01 16.53
C PHE A 45 21.44 -9.13 16.65
N GLU A 46 21.51 -7.99 15.99
CA GLU A 46 20.45 -7.00 15.95
C GLU A 46 20.10 -6.76 14.48
N ILE A 47 18.80 -6.71 14.18
CA ILE A 47 18.37 -6.38 12.83
C ILE A 47 18.05 -4.87 12.82
N PRO A 48 18.76 -4.09 11.99
CA PRO A 48 18.58 -2.64 11.98
C PRO A 48 17.15 -2.23 11.64
N ASN A 49 16.67 -1.14 12.23
CA ASN A 49 15.31 -0.61 11.99
C ASN A 49 15.02 -0.23 10.52
N PHE A 50 16.05 -0.03 9.71
CA PHE A 50 15.96 0.30 8.28
C PHE A 50 15.85 -0.93 7.36
N GLN A 51 15.97 -2.15 7.88
CA GLN A 51 15.70 -3.34 7.08
C GLN A 51 14.21 -3.54 6.85
N ARG A 52 13.87 -4.05 5.67
CA ARG A 52 12.50 -4.43 5.33
C ARG A 52 12.09 -5.72 6.04
N GLY A 53 10.78 -6.00 6.02
CA GLY A 53 10.26 -7.26 6.54
C GLY A 53 10.70 -8.52 5.81
N LEU A 54 10.38 -9.67 6.41
CA LEU A 54 10.52 -10.95 5.74
C LEU A 54 9.53 -11.04 4.56
N VAL A 55 10.07 -11.05 3.34
CA VAL A 55 9.30 -11.07 2.09
C VAL A 55 9.40 -12.41 1.36
N TRP A 56 10.23 -13.34 1.86
CA TRP A 56 10.29 -14.69 1.30
C TRP A 56 9.04 -15.48 1.69
N SER A 57 8.23 -15.82 0.68
CA SER A 57 7.14 -16.79 0.87
C SER A 57 7.68 -18.16 1.26
N LYS A 58 6.85 -19.01 1.90
CA LYS A 58 7.21 -20.40 2.23
C LYS A 58 7.83 -21.14 1.04
N LYS A 59 7.28 -20.96 -0.17
CA LYS A 59 7.82 -21.52 -1.42
C LYS A 59 9.27 -21.11 -1.67
N LYS A 60 9.61 -19.83 -1.48
CA LYS A 60 10.96 -19.30 -1.70
C LYS A 60 11.95 -19.79 -0.65
N LYS A 61 11.51 -19.90 0.62
CA LYS A 61 12.28 -20.51 1.72
C LYS A 61 12.65 -21.96 1.40
N LYS A 62 11.68 -22.78 0.95
CA LYS A 62 11.90 -24.17 0.51
C LYS A 62 12.90 -24.25 -0.65
N GLN A 63 12.75 -23.40 -1.66
CA GLN A 63 13.70 -23.36 -2.78
C GLN A 63 15.13 -23.05 -2.34
N PHE A 64 15.30 -22.13 -1.39
CA PHE A 64 16.61 -21.83 -0.81
C PHE A 64 17.20 -23.05 -0.09
N LEU A 65 16.45 -23.67 0.84
CA LEU A 65 16.93 -24.87 1.54
C LEU A 65 17.27 -26.02 0.58
N ASN A 66 16.43 -26.25 -0.44
CA ASN A 66 16.70 -27.27 -1.46
C ASN A 66 18.00 -27.01 -2.22
N SER A 67 18.33 -25.75 -2.51
CA SER A 67 19.61 -25.42 -3.15
C SER A 67 20.80 -25.78 -2.25
N LEU A 68 20.67 -25.60 -0.93
CA LEU A 68 21.73 -25.95 0.02
C LEU A 68 21.91 -27.47 0.16
N ILE A 69 20.82 -28.23 0.19
CA ILE A 69 20.86 -29.71 0.16
C ILE A 69 21.61 -30.20 -1.09
N GLN A 70 21.46 -29.48 -2.21
CA GLN A 70 22.16 -29.76 -3.47
C GLN A 70 23.62 -29.27 -3.49
N GLY A 71 24.13 -28.69 -2.39
CA GLY A 71 25.51 -28.24 -2.26
C GLY A 71 25.79 -26.84 -2.83
N TRP A 72 24.75 -26.04 -3.11
CA TRP A 72 24.92 -24.66 -3.59
C TRP A 72 25.34 -23.74 -2.43
N PRO A 73 26.12 -22.68 -2.70
CA PRO A 73 26.56 -21.76 -1.65
C PRO A 73 25.39 -20.94 -1.08
N THR A 74 25.48 -20.60 0.20
CA THR A 74 24.49 -19.76 0.90
C THR A 74 24.42 -18.32 0.37
N GLY A 75 25.50 -17.85 -0.26
CA GLY A 75 25.78 -16.43 -0.38
C GLY A 75 26.30 -15.85 0.94
N ALA A 76 27.05 -14.75 0.84
CA ALA A 76 27.65 -14.11 2.02
C ALA A 76 26.59 -13.44 2.91
N ILE A 77 26.80 -13.51 4.21
CA ILE A 77 26.07 -12.74 5.22
C ILE A 77 26.96 -11.58 5.63
N VAL A 78 26.44 -10.37 5.52
CA VAL A 78 27.21 -9.16 5.86
C VAL A 78 26.79 -8.70 7.25
N LEU A 79 27.77 -8.54 8.13
CA LEU A 79 27.59 -8.14 9.52
C LEU A 79 28.40 -6.89 9.81
N THR A 80 27.86 -5.97 10.61
CA THR A 80 28.60 -4.79 11.08
C THR A 80 28.59 -4.73 12.60
N LYS A 81 29.75 -4.63 13.23
CA LYS A 81 29.87 -4.48 14.68
C LYS A 81 29.45 -3.08 15.11
N ILE A 82 28.52 -2.97 16.05
CA ILE A 82 27.93 -1.70 16.48
C ILE A 82 28.38 -1.30 17.87
N ASP A 83 28.45 -2.27 18.78
CA ASP A 83 28.76 -2.01 20.17
C ASP A 83 29.56 -3.15 20.79
N SER A 84 30.26 -2.82 21.88
CA SER A 84 30.92 -3.77 22.76
C SER A 84 30.73 -3.33 24.20
N LYS A 85 30.11 -4.18 25.00
CA LYS A 85 29.84 -3.95 26.42
C LYS A 85 30.62 -4.94 27.26
N ASP A 86 31.29 -4.45 28.29
CA ASP A 86 31.85 -5.32 29.32
C ASP A 86 30.72 -5.81 30.26
N LEU A 87 30.71 -7.11 30.53
CA LEU A 87 29.78 -7.75 31.45
C LEU A 87 30.39 -7.80 32.85
N THR A 88 29.52 -7.87 33.86
CA THR A 88 29.91 -7.84 35.29
C THR A 88 30.80 -9.02 35.72
N ASP A 89 30.88 -10.08 34.92
CA ASP A 89 31.70 -11.26 35.15
C ASP A 89 33.00 -11.29 34.33
N GLY A 90 33.37 -10.16 33.70
CA GLY A 90 34.60 -10.03 32.92
C GLY A 90 34.51 -10.57 31.49
N ARG A 91 33.35 -11.08 31.06
CA ARG A 91 33.06 -11.38 29.65
C ARG A 91 32.71 -10.10 28.90
N ARG A 92 32.77 -10.14 27.56
CA ARG A 92 32.31 -9.02 26.71
C ARG A 92 31.13 -9.46 25.88
N GLU A 93 30.19 -8.56 25.68
CA GLU A 93 29.07 -8.71 24.75
C GLU A 93 29.34 -7.86 23.50
N PHE A 94 29.33 -8.46 22.32
CA PHE A 94 29.42 -7.76 21.04
C PHE A 94 28.09 -7.75 20.32
N THR A 95 27.65 -6.56 19.93
CA THR A 95 26.43 -6.37 19.15
C THR A 95 26.76 -6.22 17.66
N TRP A 96 26.12 -7.04 16.84
CA TRP A 96 26.33 -7.08 15.39
C TRP A 96 25.02 -6.81 14.63
N HIS A 97 25.02 -5.80 13.78
CA HIS A 97 23.96 -5.56 12.81
C HIS A 97 24.03 -6.55 11.65
N VAL A 98 22.92 -7.18 11.32
CA VAL A 98 22.76 -7.95 10.07
C VAL A 98 22.48 -6.98 8.92
N ILE A 99 23.42 -6.83 7.98
CA ILE A 99 23.32 -5.88 6.85
C ILE A 99 22.78 -6.55 5.59
N ASP A 100 23.23 -7.76 5.28
CA ASP A 100 22.70 -8.58 4.19
C ASP A 100 22.58 -10.03 4.65
N GLY A 101 21.59 -10.74 4.13
CA GLY A 101 21.30 -12.13 4.46
C GLY A 101 20.19 -12.34 5.49
N GLN A 102 19.46 -11.31 5.92
CA GLN A 102 18.31 -11.41 6.85
C GLN A 102 17.31 -12.52 6.46
N GLN A 103 16.94 -12.61 5.19
CA GLN A 103 15.98 -13.63 4.70
C GLN A 103 16.58 -15.05 4.75
N ARG A 104 17.90 -15.17 4.57
CA ARG A 104 18.64 -16.45 4.64
C ARG A 104 18.76 -16.89 6.10
N LEU A 105 19.18 -15.98 6.98
CA LEU A 105 19.30 -16.20 8.42
C LEU A 105 17.97 -16.59 9.06
N SER A 106 16.89 -15.88 8.72
CA SER A 106 15.57 -16.22 9.23
C SER A 106 15.10 -17.59 8.73
N THR A 107 15.38 -17.93 7.47
CA THR A 107 15.09 -19.27 6.94
C THR A 107 15.90 -20.36 7.66
N PHE A 108 17.16 -20.08 8.03
CA PHE A 108 17.99 -20.99 8.81
C PHE A 108 17.49 -21.19 10.25
N ALA A 109 17.07 -20.12 10.92
CA ALA A 109 16.48 -20.20 12.26
C ALA A 109 15.19 -21.04 12.24
N GLN A 110 14.28 -20.73 11.31
CA GLN A 110 13.03 -21.48 11.11
C GLN A 110 13.28 -22.94 10.76
N PHE A 111 14.23 -23.20 9.86
CA PHE A 111 14.64 -24.56 9.54
C PHE A 111 15.03 -25.32 10.80
N ARG A 112 15.88 -24.75 11.66
CA ARG A 112 16.36 -25.44 12.86
C ARG A 112 15.22 -25.76 13.84
N GLU A 113 14.33 -24.79 14.09
CA GLU A 113 13.24 -24.91 15.07
C GLU A 113 12.09 -25.77 14.56
N SER A 114 11.84 -25.75 13.25
CA SER A 114 10.65 -26.31 12.61
C SER A 114 10.97 -27.30 11.47
N PHE A 115 12.20 -27.86 11.43
CA PHE A 115 12.64 -28.77 10.35
C PHE A 115 11.66 -29.91 10.12
N TRP A 116 11.07 -30.37 11.21
CA TRP A 116 10.22 -31.55 11.26
C TRP A 116 8.72 -31.20 11.29
N SER A 117 8.34 -30.00 11.79
CA SER A 117 6.97 -29.46 11.80
C SER A 117 6.45 -29.06 10.41
N GLU A 118 7.35 -28.74 9.51
CA GLU A 118 7.06 -28.40 8.12
C GLU A 118 7.93 -29.30 7.23
N PRO A 119 7.44 -29.82 6.08
CA PRO A 119 8.23 -30.70 5.22
C PRO A 119 9.28 -29.86 4.46
N TRP A 120 10.37 -29.52 5.15
CA TRP A 120 11.53 -28.80 4.63
C TRP A 120 12.54 -29.72 3.94
N TYR A 121 12.40 -31.04 4.12
CA TYR A 121 13.12 -32.05 3.37
C TYR A 121 12.54 -32.26 1.97
N VAL A 122 13.36 -32.81 1.08
CA VAL A 122 12.96 -33.22 -0.27
C VAL A 122 12.83 -34.73 -0.31
N ASP A 123 11.74 -35.23 -0.87
CA ASP A 123 11.63 -36.64 -1.19
C ASP A 123 12.59 -36.97 -2.34
N THR A 124 13.73 -37.57 -2.02
CA THR A 124 14.67 -38.05 -3.04
C THR A 124 14.07 -39.21 -3.82
N ASP A 125 14.66 -39.58 -4.96
CA ASP A 125 14.20 -40.73 -5.75
C ASP A 125 14.20 -42.02 -4.91
N GLU A 126 15.20 -42.20 -4.04
CA GLU A 126 15.27 -43.34 -3.11
C GLU A 126 14.16 -43.30 -2.05
N MET A 127 13.86 -42.11 -1.51
CA MET A 127 12.74 -41.95 -0.57
C MET A 127 11.40 -42.19 -1.25
N GLN A 128 11.22 -41.75 -2.49
CA GLN A 128 10.01 -42.00 -3.27
C GLN A 128 9.81 -43.48 -3.58
N VAL A 129 10.89 -44.21 -3.87
CA VAL A 129 10.85 -45.68 -4.00
C VAL A 129 10.45 -46.31 -2.66
N ALA A 130 11.06 -45.89 -1.55
CA ALA A 130 10.74 -46.41 -0.22
C ALA A 130 9.30 -46.08 0.23
N LEU A 131 8.77 -44.90 -0.09
CA LEU A 131 7.37 -44.53 0.16
C LEU A 131 6.40 -45.42 -0.59
N ARG A 132 6.67 -45.68 -1.89
CA ARG A 132 5.87 -46.63 -2.70
C ARG A 132 5.91 -48.04 -2.14
N GLU A 133 7.10 -48.48 -1.75
CA GLU A 133 7.32 -49.80 -1.17
C GLU A 133 6.59 -49.97 0.16
N LEU A 134 6.62 -48.93 1.01
CA LEU A 134 5.93 -48.93 2.29
C LEU A 134 4.40 -48.91 2.10
N ALA A 135 3.88 -48.10 1.17
CA ALA A 135 2.46 -48.06 0.84
C ALA A 135 1.94 -49.43 0.35
N GLU A 136 2.67 -50.07 -0.56
CA GLU A 136 2.35 -51.42 -1.05
C GLU A 136 2.35 -52.44 0.12
N THR A 137 3.40 -52.42 0.94
CA THR A 137 3.58 -53.37 2.05
C THR A 137 2.51 -53.22 3.12
N LEU A 138 2.07 -52.00 3.41
CA LEU A 138 1.01 -51.70 4.38
C LEU A 138 -0.40 -51.76 3.76
N SER A 139 -0.51 -52.05 2.45
CA SER A 139 -1.79 -52.08 1.73
C SER A 139 -2.54 -50.74 1.76
N VAL A 140 -1.79 -49.64 1.71
CA VAL A 140 -2.31 -48.27 1.66
C VAL A 140 -2.53 -47.88 0.20
N ALA A 141 -3.72 -47.39 -0.13
CA ALA A 141 -4.13 -47.16 -1.51
C ALA A 141 -3.37 -46.01 -2.20
N LYS A 142 -2.89 -45.02 -1.44
CA LYS A 142 -2.21 -43.83 -1.95
C LYS A 142 -0.89 -43.61 -1.22
N VAL A 143 0.18 -43.38 -1.98
CA VAL A 143 1.52 -43.13 -1.46
C VAL A 143 1.54 -41.82 -0.66
N GLU A 144 0.70 -40.87 -1.06
CA GLU A 144 0.51 -39.58 -0.43
C GLU A 144 0.03 -39.70 1.02
N ASP A 145 -0.71 -40.76 1.37
CA ASP A 145 -1.17 -40.98 2.73
C ASP A 145 0.00 -41.38 3.65
N VAL A 146 0.95 -42.17 3.13
CA VAL A 146 2.19 -42.55 3.85
C VAL A 146 3.10 -41.33 4.02
N SER A 147 3.22 -40.49 2.98
CA SER A 147 3.95 -39.21 3.07
C SER A 147 3.30 -38.27 4.08
N ALA A 148 1.96 -38.18 4.11
CA ALA A 148 1.24 -37.39 5.10
C ALA A 148 1.45 -37.90 6.53
N ALA A 149 1.43 -39.22 6.75
CA ALA A 149 1.74 -39.83 8.04
C ALA A 149 3.19 -39.55 8.47
N MET A 150 4.14 -39.58 7.54
CA MET A 150 5.53 -39.19 7.79
C MET A 150 5.65 -37.72 8.21
N ASN A 151 4.96 -36.80 7.51
CA ASN A 151 4.94 -35.38 7.86
C ASN A 151 4.32 -35.12 9.26
N LEU A 152 3.23 -35.82 9.60
CA LEU A 152 2.59 -35.72 10.91
C LEU A 152 3.47 -36.29 12.04
N LEU A 153 4.29 -37.29 11.72
CA LEU A 153 5.21 -37.88 12.69
C LEU A 153 6.40 -36.99 13.01
N THR A 154 6.91 -36.32 12.00
CA THR A 154 7.97 -35.35 12.16
C THR A 154 7.44 -34.10 12.87
N GLN A 155 6.13 -33.87 12.91
CA GLN A 155 5.61 -32.55 13.23
C GLN A 155 5.87 -31.97 14.62
N GLY A 156 6.08 -32.82 15.65
CA GLY A 156 6.43 -32.41 17.01
C GLY A 156 5.43 -31.43 17.67
N ASP A 157 4.62 -31.90 18.63
CA ASP A 157 3.74 -31.01 19.41
C ASP A 157 3.84 -31.30 20.92
N LEU A 158 3.11 -30.54 21.75
CA LEU A 158 3.03 -30.73 23.20
C LEU A 158 2.57 -32.15 23.61
N ASN A 159 1.88 -32.87 22.73
CA ASN A 159 1.33 -34.22 22.98
C ASN A 159 2.21 -35.34 22.39
N ASN A 160 3.14 -35.02 21.49
CA ASN A 160 4.12 -35.90 20.86
C ASN A 160 5.41 -35.10 20.61
N PRO A 161 6.21 -34.83 21.66
CA PRO A 161 7.47 -34.15 21.50
C PRO A 161 8.35 -34.96 20.56
N PHE A 162 8.80 -34.32 19.48
CA PHE A 162 9.72 -34.94 18.54
C PHE A 162 10.99 -35.35 19.31
N SER A 163 11.36 -36.63 19.24
CA SER A 163 12.65 -37.12 19.72
C SER A 163 13.43 -37.69 18.53
N GLU A 164 14.72 -37.36 18.46
CA GLU A 164 15.62 -37.94 17.44
C GLU A 164 15.69 -39.48 17.54
N GLU A 165 15.29 -40.04 18.68
CA GLU A 165 15.15 -41.48 18.96
C GLU A 165 14.28 -42.21 17.91
N PHE A 166 13.25 -41.55 17.35
CA PHE A 166 12.41 -42.15 16.29
C PHE A 166 13.15 -42.30 14.94
N LEU A 167 14.18 -41.48 14.72
CA LEU A 167 15.09 -41.60 13.59
C LEU A 167 16.24 -42.56 13.90
N GLU A 168 16.29 -43.20 15.06
CA GLU A 168 17.27 -44.22 15.44
C GLU A 168 16.75 -45.66 15.32
N GLU A 169 15.43 -45.88 15.45
CA GLU A 169 14.84 -47.23 15.37
C GLU A 169 13.72 -47.40 14.32
N SER A 170 13.88 -48.38 13.41
CA SER A 170 12.96 -48.55 12.27
C SER A 170 11.64 -49.14 12.73
N MET A 171 11.68 -49.92 13.80
CA MET A 171 10.52 -50.54 14.41
C MET A 171 9.60 -49.48 15.03
N ILE A 172 10.16 -48.53 15.78
CA ILE A 172 9.40 -47.44 16.39
C ILE A 172 8.81 -46.55 15.30
N PHE A 173 9.60 -46.21 14.26
CA PHE A 173 9.14 -45.42 13.12
C PHE A 173 7.97 -46.10 12.37
N LEU A 174 8.10 -47.41 12.09
CA LEU A 174 7.05 -48.21 11.45
C LEU A 174 5.77 -48.27 12.29
N ALA A 175 5.88 -48.60 13.58
CA ALA A 175 4.74 -48.70 14.49
C ALA A 175 3.96 -47.38 14.55
N LYS A 176 4.68 -46.27 14.55
CA LYS A 176 4.13 -44.93 14.53
C LYS A 176 3.43 -44.59 13.21
N ILE A 177 4.03 -44.91 12.06
CA ILE A 177 3.40 -44.75 10.73
C ILE A 177 2.08 -45.54 10.67
N CYS A 178 2.11 -46.81 11.09
CA CYS A 178 0.93 -47.68 11.11
C CYS A 178 -0.18 -47.10 11.99
N ARG A 179 0.17 -46.58 13.18
CA ARG A 179 -0.78 -45.92 14.09
C ARG A 179 -1.45 -44.70 13.45
N PHE A 180 -0.69 -43.86 12.74
CA PHE A 180 -1.26 -42.69 12.05
C PHE A 180 -2.16 -43.07 10.89
N LEU A 181 -1.80 -44.13 10.16
CA LEU A 181 -2.57 -44.63 9.03
C LEU A 181 -3.79 -45.48 9.45
N GLY A 182 -3.89 -45.85 10.73
CA GLY A 182 -4.96 -46.74 11.22
C GLY A 182 -4.86 -48.16 10.65
N VAL A 183 -3.65 -48.61 10.32
CA VAL A 183 -3.39 -49.94 9.75
C VAL A 183 -2.64 -50.82 10.73
N ASP A 184 -2.83 -52.13 10.62
CA ASP A 184 -2.11 -53.09 11.45
C ASP A 184 -0.63 -53.12 11.06
N SER A 185 0.24 -53.03 12.08
CA SER A 185 1.67 -53.28 11.90
C SER A 185 1.87 -54.74 11.47
N PRO A 186 2.80 -55.05 10.55
CA PRO A 186 3.09 -56.43 10.18
C PRO A 186 3.44 -57.26 11.42
N THR A 187 2.70 -58.35 11.66
CA THR A 187 2.62 -59.07 12.95
C THR A 187 3.72 -60.11 13.20
N GLN A 188 4.56 -60.42 12.21
CA GLN A 188 5.69 -61.33 12.35
C GLN A 188 7.01 -60.56 12.26
N VAL A 189 7.75 -60.49 13.36
CA VAL A 189 9.03 -59.76 13.51
C VAL A 189 10.13 -60.26 12.55
N GLU A 190 9.89 -61.34 11.79
CA GLU A 190 10.87 -61.97 10.87
C GLU A 190 10.25 -62.47 9.54
N GLY A 191 9.10 -61.92 9.12
CA GLY A 191 8.48 -62.28 7.83
C GLY A 191 8.93 -61.39 6.65
N PRO A 192 8.89 -61.85 5.38
CA PRO A 192 9.33 -61.07 4.21
C PRO A 192 8.63 -59.71 4.08
N ARG A 193 7.36 -59.64 4.51
CA ARG A 193 6.56 -58.41 4.54
C ARG A 193 7.08 -57.41 5.58
N TYR A 194 7.47 -57.90 6.76
CA TYR A 194 8.02 -57.06 7.82
C TYR A 194 9.41 -56.54 7.45
N GLU A 195 10.27 -57.39 6.88
CA GLU A 195 11.60 -56.99 6.40
C GLU A 195 11.52 -55.90 5.31
N LYS A 196 10.58 -56.04 4.37
CA LYS A 196 10.33 -55.05 3.31
C LYS A 196 9.92 -53.69 3.91
N ALA A 197 8.97 -53.68 4.85
CA ALA A 197 8.56 -52.46 5.55
C ALA A 197 9.72 -51.83 6.35
N MET A 198 10.52 -52.65 7.02
CA MET A 198 11.66 -52.20 7.83
C MET A 198 12.78 -51.59 6.97
N ASN A 199 13.05 -52.17 5.79
CA ASN A 199 14.01 -51.63 4.82
C ASN A 199 13.54 -50.30 4.25
N ALA A 200 12.27 -50.19 3.86
CA ALA A 200 11.68 -48.93 3.41
C ALA A 200 11.77 -47.85 4.50
N CYS A 201 11.39 -48.17 5.75
CA CYS A 201 11.53 -47.25 6.88
C CYS A 201 12.98 -46.83 7.14
N LYS A 202 13.94 -47.75 6.96
CA LYS A 202 15.38 -47.46 7.10
C LYS A 202 15.85 -46.45 6.04
N VAL A 203 15.43 -46.61 4.78
CA VAL A 203 15.77 -45.67 3.70
C VAL A 203 15.18 -44.29 3.98
N LEU A 204 13.91 -44.21 4.37
CA LEU A 204 13.25 -42.94 4.71
C LEU A 204 13.96 -42.23 5.88
N ARG A 205 14.18 -42.93 6.98
CA ARG A 205 14.90 -42.40 8.15
C ARG A 205 16.31 -41.93 7.81
N PHE A 206 17.06 -42.73 7.06
CA PHE A 206 18.42 -42.37 6.66
C PHE A 206 18.44 -41.15 5.73
N GLY A 207 17.51 -41.09 4.77
CA GLY A 207 17.35 -39.94 3.88
C GLY A 207 17.04 -38.65 4.62
N LEU A 208 16.10 -38.70 5.57
CA LEU A 208 15.75 -37.56 6.42
C LEU A 208 16.92 -37.11 7.30
N ARG A 209 17.63 -38.05 7.94
CA ARG A 209 18.80 -37.75 8.78
C ARG A 209 19.94 -37.14 7.98
N LYS A 210 20.26 -37.71 6.81
CA LYS A 210 21.31 -37.22 5.93
C LYS A 210 21.03 -35.80 5.45
N GLN A 211 19.77 -35.47 5.14
CA GLN A 211 19.39 -34.11 4.74
C GLN A 211 19.51 -33.12 5.90
N LYS A 212 19.13 -33.50 7.13
CA LYS A 212 19.36 -32.71 8.34
C LYS A 212 20.85 -32.45 8.59
N GLU A 213 21.65 -33.51 8.60
CA GLU A 213 23.11 -33.44 8.78
C GLU A 213 23.78 -32.58 7.71
N ALA A 214 23.38 -32.73 6.45
CA ALA A 214 23.90 -31.95 5.34
C ALA A 214 23.62 -30.45 5.52
N LEU A 215 22.42 -30.10 5.99
CA LEU A 215 22.06 -28.72 6.28
C LEU A 215 22.80 -28.19 7.51
N ASP A 216 22.85 -28.93 8.62
CA ASP A 216 23.56 -28.53 9.85
C ASP A 216 25.08 -28.31 9.61
N ALA A 217 25.65 -28.97 8.60
CA ALA A 217 27.04 -28.83 8.18
C ALA A 217 27.30 -27.70 7.15
N VAL A 218 26.26 -26.99 6.66
CA VAL A 218 26.42 -25.94 5.65
C VAL A 218 27.34 -24.83 6.18
N PRO A 219 28.46 -24.53 5.49
CA PRO A 219 29.29 -23.38 5.83
C PRO A 219 28.61 -22.10 5.37
N ILE A 220 28.30 -21.22 6.31
CA ILE A 220 27.77 -19.89 6.03
C ILE A 220 28.96 -18.97 5.77
N ALA A 221 29.07 -18.44 4.55
CA ALA A 221 30.02 -17.38 4.25
C ALA A 221 29.62 -16.09 4.98
N VAL A 222 30.58 -15.46 5.67
CA VAL A 222 30.35 -14.24 6.45
C VAL A 222 31.39 -13.19 6.09
N ILE A 223 30.93 -11.96 5.97
CA ILE A 223 31.74 -10.74 5.87
C ILE A 223 31.45 -9.93 7.12
N THR A 224 32.44 -9.75 7.98
CA THR A 224 32.34 -8.89 9.16
C THR A 224 33.00 -7.55 8.89
N ILE A 225 32.35 -6.50 9.39
CA ILE A 225 32.79 -5.12 9.25
C ILE A 225 32.86 -4.52 10.63
N SER A 226 34.05 -4.21 11.12
CA SER A 226 34.24 -3.59 12.42
C SER A 226 34.70 -2.14 12.27
N PRO A 227 34.09 -1.19 13.01
CA PRO A 227 34.63 0.16 13.05
C PRO A 227 36.00 0.15 13.76
N LYS A 228 36.84 1.15 13.46
CA LYS A 228 38.11 1.32 14.18
C LYS A 228 37.86 1.51 15.68
N LEU A 229 38.85 1.13 16.49
CA LEU A 229 38.79 1.24 17.95
C LEU A 229 38.41 2.67 18.38
N GLY A 230 37.42 2.82 19.26
CA GLY A 230 36.98 4.12 19.81
C GLY A 230 35.82 4.81 19.09
N VAL A 231 35.24 4.21 18.04
CA VAL A 231 34.00 4.73 17.41
C VAL A 231 32.81 4.51 18.34
N LYS A 232 32.05 5.57 18.61
CA LYS A 232 30.82 5.50 19.42
C LYS A 232 29.73 4.69 18.70
N PRO A 233 28.85 3.96 19.42
CA PRO A 233 27.79 3.14 18.83
C PRO A 233 26.91 3.89 17.81
N ARG A 234 26.53 5.13 18.11
CA ARG A 234 25.75 5.99 17.19
C ARG A 234 26.43 6.14 15.83
N LYS A 235 27.75 6.34 15.80
CA LYS A 235 28.50 6.49 14.55
C LYS A 235 28.68 5.16 13.82
N ALA A 236 28.80 4.05 14.55
CA ALA A 236 28.84 2.72 13.95
C ALA A 236 27.52 2.35 13.25
N ARG A 237 26.36 2.78 13.79
CA ARG A 237 25.04 2.62 13.15
C ARG A 237 24.91 3.40 11.83
N GLU A 238 25.43 4.62 11.78
CA GLU A 238 25.48 5.40 10.52
C GLU A 238 26.29 4.66 9.45
N ILE A 239 27.47 4.15 9.80
CA ILE A 239 28.34 3.37 8.89
C ILE A 239 27.61 2.11 8.40
N SER A 240 26.93 1.40 9.31
CA SER A 240 26.11 0.22 8.99
C SER A 240 25.03 0.53 7.93
N SER A 241 24.38 1.69 8.01
CA SER A 241 23.39 2.14 7.03
C SER A 241 24.00 2.53 5.68
N GLU A 242 25.15 3.20 5.69
CA GLU A 242 25.87 3.54 4.44
C GLU A 242 26.26 2.28 3.67
N ILE A 243 26.77 1.26 4.36
CA ILE A 243 27.11 -0.05 3.78
C ILE A 243 25.86 -0.72 3.21
N PHE A 244 24.76 -0.75 3.97
CA PHE A 244 23.49 -1.30 3.51
C PHE A 244 23.02 -0.65 2.21
N THR A 245 23.05 0.69 2.16
CA THR A 245 22.62 1.47 1.00
C THR A 245 23.52 1.20 -0.21
N ALA A 246 24.84 1.15 -0.01
CA ALA A 246 25.80 0.88 -1.08
C ALA A 246 25.61 -0.53 -1.68
N LEU A 247 25.50 -1.56 -0.83
CA LEU A 247 25.30 -2.95 -1.25
C LEU A 247 23.99 -3.14 -2.02
N ASN A 248 22.94 -2.42 -1.66
CA ASN A 248 21.62 -2.58 -2.24
C ASN A 248 21.29 -1.57 -3.35
N SER A 249 22.24 -0.69 -3.72
CA SER A 249 22.05 0.34 -4.75
C SER A 249 21.71 -0.21 -6.15
N GLY A 250 22.01 -1.49 -6.42
CA GLY A 250 21.68 -2.21 -7.67
C GLY A 250 20.56 -3.26 -7.58
N ILE A 251 19.87 -3.37 -6.43
CA ILE A 251 18.86 -4.42 -6.13
C ILE A 251 17.46 -3.78 -6.02
N PRO A 252 16.35 -4.49 -6.36
CA PRO A 252 14.99 -3.95 -6.28
C PRO A 252 14.50 -3.84 -4.82
N LEU A 253 15.08 -2.92 -4.05
CA LEU A 253 14.46 -2.35 -2.86
C LEU A 253 13.53 -1.21 -3.27
N SER A 254 12.49 -0.93 -2.47
CA SER A 254 11.68 0.26 -2.73
C SER A 254 12.49 1.52 -2.42
N LYS A 255 12.17 2.63 -3.09
CA LYS A 255 12.77 3.94 -2.82
C LYS A 255 12.68 4.31 -1.32
N TYR A 256 11.59 3.91 -0.66
CA TYR A 256 11.36 4.19 0.75
C TYR A 256 12.22 3.33 1.70
N ASP A 257 12.55 2.10 1.32
CA ASP A 257 13.48 1.25 2.11
C ASP A 257 14.89 1.86 2.14
N LEU A 258 15.34 2.38 0.99
CA LEU A 258 16.63 3.08 0.89
C LEU A 258 16.64 4.40 1.67
N LEU A 259 15.51 5.11 1.71
CA LEU A 259 15.36 6.34 2.50
C LEU A 259 15.38 6.06 4.00
N ALA A 260 14.70 5.00 4.46
CA ALA A 260 14.73 4.59 5.86
C ALA A 260 16.17 4.37 6.34
N ALA A 261 17.00 3.71 5.52
CA ALA A 261 18.42 3.55 5.80
C ALA A 261 19.14 4.91 5.82
N LYS A 262 19.09 5.67 4.73
CA LYS A 262 19.78 6.97 4.62
C LYS A 262 19.44 7.94 5.77
N TRP A 263 18.24 7.86 6.33
CA TRP A 263 17.74 8.79 7.35
C TRP A 263 17.87 8.25 8.78
N VAL A 264 18.56 7.12 8.99
CA VAL A 264 18.69 6.49 10.33
C VAL A 264 19.28 7.43 11.38
N GLY A 265 20.13 8.38 10.99
CA GLY A 265 20.75 9.37 11.87
C GLY A 265 19.94 10.64 12.10
N ALA A 266 18.77 10.78 11.44
CA ALA A 266 17.94 11.97 11.46
C ALA A 266 16.81 11.84 12.47
N PHE A 267 17.13 12.15 13.73
CA PHE A 267 16.21 12.00 14.85
C PHE A 267 15.36 13.25 15.07
N VAL A 268 14.13 13.03 15.53
CA VAL A 268 13.20 14.06 15.95
C VAL A 268 12.90 13.89 17.45
N PRO A 269 12.78 14.98 18.22
CA PRO A 269 12.55 14.91 19.67
C PRO A 269 11.09 14.57 19.98
N TRP A 270 10.73 13.30 19.80
CA TRP A 270 9.36 12.77 19.87
C TRP A 270 8.68 12.96 21.22
N GLN A 271 9.42 12.74 22.32
CA GLN A 271 8.87 12.96 23.65
C GLN A 271 8.71 14.45 23.94
N ALA A 272 9.68 15.26 23.55
CA ALA A 272 9.61 16.70 23.69
C ALA A 272 8.35 17.22 22.96
N TYR A 273 8.10 16.80 21.73
CA TYR A 273 6.89 17.12 20.98
C TYR A 273 5.59 16.74 21.72
N SER A 274 5.60 15.64 22.47
CA SER A 274 4.41 15.22 23.23
C SER A 274 4.17 15.93 24.55
N SER A 275 5.21 16.49 25.14
CA SER A 275 5.16 17.18 26.44
C SER A 275 5.19 18.70 26.28
N LEU A 276 5.61 19.20 25.11
CA LEU A 276 5.85 20.61 24.89
C LEU A 276 4.56 21.35 24.56
N SER A 277 4.26 22.27 25.47
CA SER A 277 3.54 23.52 25.26
C SER A 277 4.24 24.48 24.26
N ILE A 278 4.90 23.97 23.21
CA ILE A 278 5.28 24.77 22.01
C ILE A 278 4.03 25.17 21.20
N ALA A 279 2.85 24.78 21.67
CA ALA A 279 1.57 25.23 21.20
C ALA A 279 1.48 26.77 21.14
N ARG A 280 1.67 27.32 19.94
CA ARG A 280 0.86 28.45 19.48
C ARG A 280 -0.60 27.96 19.51
N SER A 281 -1.23 28.10 20.68
CA SER A 281 -2.55 27.61 21.16
C SER A 281 -2.66 26.09 21.44
N ILE A 282 -2.87 25.75 22.71
CA ILE A 282 -2.95 24.39 23.32
C ILE A 282 -4.08 23.51 22.73
N GLU A 283 -5.03 24.08 21.99
CA GLU A 283 -6.26 23.38 21.58
C GLU A 283 -6.09 22.38 20.42
N ASP A 284 -4.98 22.42 19.65
CA ASP A 284 -4.85 21.70 18.36
C ASP A 284 -3.69 20.68 18.26
N SER A 285 -2.94 20.44 19.35
CA SER A 285 -1.80 19.49 19.33
C SER A 285 -2.24 18.02 19.17
N VAL A 286 -1.36 17.16 18.62
CA VAL A 286 -1.58 15.70 18.56
C VAL A 286 -1.86 15.17 19.97
N MET A 287 -3.07 14.64 20.18
CA MET A 287 -3.54 14.23 21.49
C MET A 287 -2.70 13.05 22.04
N PRO A 288 -2.60 12.86 23.37
CA PRO A 288 -1.81 11.75 23.95
C PRO A 288 -2.18 10.35 23.40
N ALA A 289 -3.47 10.12 23.15
CA ALA A 289 -3.95 8.88 22.54
C ALA A 289 -3.50 8.71 21.09
N GLN A 290 -3.41 9.82 20.35
CA GLN A 290 -2.89 9.87 18.99
C GLN A 290 -1.38 9.58 18.99
N LYS A 291 -0.62 10.23 19.88
CA LYS A 291 0.81 9.95 20.07
C LYS A 291 1.07 8.47 20.33
N LYS A 292 0.37 7.87 21.29
CA LYS A 292 0.51 6.43 21.60
C LYS A 292 0.22 5.56 20.38
N PHE A 293 -0.75 5.97 19.56
CA PHE A 293 -1.09 5.27 18.33
C PHE A 293 -0.03 5.43 17.23
N MET A 294 0.47 6.63 16.94
CA MET A 294 1.60 6.81 16.01
C MET A 294 2.84 6.07 16.48
N LEU A 295 3.16 6.11 17.77
CA LEU A 295 4.27 5.34 18.34
C LEU A 295 4.06 3.84 18.11
N SER A 296 2.84 3.33 18.30
CA SER A 296 2.52 1.95 17.96
C SER A 296 2.63 1.66 16.46
N LEU A 297 2.36 2.62 15.57
CA LEU A 297 2.54 2.43 14.12
C LEU A 297 4.02 2.43 13.70
N MET A 298 4.84 3.26 14.35
CA MET A 298 6.30 3.26 14.14
C MET A 298 6.88 1.93 14.61
N ARG A 299 6.54 1.53 15.85
CA ARG A 299 6.89 0.23 16.43
C ARG A 299 6.40 -0.89 15.53
N ASN A 300 5.13 -0.90 15.15
CA ASN A 300 4.56 -1.88 14.23
C ASN A 300 5.22 -1.85 12.84
N ARG A 301 5.68 -0.73 12.27
CA ARG A 301 6.37 -0.81 10.98
C ARG A 301 7.63 -1.66 11.10
N ILE A 302 8.34 -1.45 12.20
CA ILE A 302 9.54 -2.18 12.54
C ILE A 302 9.12 -3.61 12.93
N GLU A 303 8.29 -3.80 13.95
CA GLU A 303 7.77 -5.08 14.42
C GLU A 303 7.02 -5.90 13.37
N THR A 304 6.13 -5.39 12.53
CA THR A 304 5.45 -6.17 11.45
C THR A 304 6.45 -6.63 10.37
N SER A 305 7.59 -5.95 10.25
CA SER A 305 8.74 -6.47 9.49
C SER A 305 9.35 -7.72 10.15
N TYR A 306 9.09 -7.92 11.45
CA TYR A 306 9.59 -8.99 12.32
C TYR A 306 8.51 -9.91 12.92
N GLN A 307 7.22 -9.60 12.93
CA GLN A 307 6.18 -10.44 13.54
C GLN A 307 5.97 -11.70 12.70
N SER A 308 6.12 -11.60 11.37
CA SER A 308 6.22 -12.78 10.50
C SER A 308 7.47 -13.63 10.76
N PHE A 309 8.50 -13.07 11.39
CA PHE A 309 9.65 -13.81 11.87
C PHE A 309 9.32 -14.48 13.22
N LEU A 310 8.82 -13.71 14.19
CA LEU A 310 8.48 -14.13 15.56
C LEU A 310 7.38 -15.21 15.62
N GLU A 311 6.25 -14.99 14.92
CA GLU A 311 5.12 -15.94 14.84
C GLU A 311 5.50 -17.27 14.18
N GLU A 312 6.50 -17.26 13.28
CA GLU A 312 6.95 -18.46 12.55
C GLU A 312 8.10 -19.20 13.23
N THR A 313 8.70 -18.67 14.31
CA THR A 313 9.89 -19.26 14.96
C THR A 313 9.69 -19.68 16.43
N ASP A 314 8.52 -19.48 17.03
CA ASP A 314 8.30 -19.71 18.48
C ASP A 314 9.36 -18.98 19.35
N MET A 315 9.99 -17.96 18.77
CA MET A 315 11.07 -17.19 19.35
C MET A 315 10.49 -15.88 19.88
N ASP A 316 9.89 -15.92 21.05
CA ASP A 316 9.20 -14.80 21.71
C ASP A 316 10.09 -13.57 22.06
N THR A 317 11.33 -13.47 21.55
CA THR A 317 12.35 -12.58 22.13
C THR A 317 13.22 -11.81 21.15
N ALA A 318 12.78 -11.56 19.90
CA ALA A 318 13.56 -10.67 19.02
C ALA A 318 13.65 -9.24 19.54
N SER A 319 14.80 -8.85 20.12
CA SER A 319 15.12 -7.46 20.39
C SER A 319 15.42 -6.73 19.08
N ILE A 320 14.39 -6.11 18.55
CA ILE A 320 14.49 -5.04 17.57
C ILE A 320 15.26 -3.88 18.22
N GLU A 321 16.04 -3.12 17.45
CA GLU A 321 16.58 -1.85 17.92
C GLU A 321 15.43 -1.05 18.54
N GLU A 322 15.46 -0.89 19.88
CA GLU A 322 14.37 -0.23 20.58
C GLU A 322 14.24 1.19 20.02
N LEU A 323 13.06 1.50 19.45
CA LEU A 323 12.72 2.89 19.19
C LEU A 323 12.78 3.62 20.53
N GLY A 324 13.71 4.56 20.65
CA GLY A 324 13.82 5.41 21.81
C GLY A 324 12.45 6.03 22.10
N GLU A 325 11.99 5.94 23.34
CA GLU A 325 10.73 6.61 23.72
C GLU A 325 10.87 8.14 23.62
N GLU A 326 12.11 8.64 23.64
CA GLU A 326 12.49 10.04 23.59
C GLU A 326 12.67 10.57 22.15
N GLU A 327 13.33 9.79 21.28
CA GLU A 327 13.71 10.17 19.91
C GLU A 327 13.30 9.09 18.89
N VAL A 328 12.71 9.50 17.76
CA VAL A 328 12.39 8.61 16.62
C VAL A 328 13.00 9.17 15.34
N SER A 329 13.18 8.36 14.29
CA SER A 329 13.66 8.91 13.02
C SER A 329 12.58 9.75 12.33
N LEU A 330 12.98 10.77 11.56
CA LEU A 330 12.08 11.58 10.74
C LEU A 330 11.30 10.71 9.74
N PHE A 331 11.92 9.64 9.25
CA PHE A 331 11.28 8.68 8.36
C PHE A 331 10.15 7.92 9.07
N ASP A 332 10.42 7.35 10.25
CA ASP A 332 9.40 6.67 11.07
C ASP A 332 8.21 7.57 11.37
N PHE A 333 8.49 8.83 11.68
CA PHE A 333 7.48 9.85 11.89
C PHE A 333 6.59 10.09 10.67
N LEU A 334 7.15 10.37 9.48
CA LEU A 334 6.36 10.61 8.27
C LEU A 334 5.60 9.36 7.82
N TYR A 335 6.17 8.16 8.03
CA TYR A 335 5.48 6.90 7.78
C TYR A 335 4.25 6.75 8.66
N ALA A 336 4.43 6.93 9.97
CA ALA A 336 3.36 6.81 10.93
C ALA A 336 2.32 7.91 10.73
N LEU A 337 2.72 9.13 10.38
CA LEU A 337 1.81 10.21 10.00
C LEU A 337 0.95 9.78 8.80
N SER A 338 1.56 9.28 7.73
CA SER A 338 0.85 8.78 6.54
C SER A 338 -0.17 7.68 6.86
N LYS A 339 0.23 6.69 7.67
CA LYS A 339 -0.65 5.58 8.08
C LYS A 339 -1.76 6.05 9.01
N SER A 340 -1.44 6.97 9.90
CA SER A 340 -2.39 7.53 10.85
C SER A 340 -3.41 8.47 10.20
N THR A 341 -3.15 9.02 9.01
CA THR A 341 -4.13 9.77 8.21
C THR A 341 -5.40 8.96 7.94
N ARG A 342 -5.34 7.62 7.95
CA ARG A 342 -6.51 6.74 7.89
C ARG A 342 -7.15 6.49 9.26
N GLU A 343 -6.39 6.51 10.34
CA GLU A 343 -6.83 5.97 11.64
C GLU A 343 -7.00 7.03 12.74
N TYR A 344 -6.53 8.26 12.57
CA TYR A 344 -6.57 9.26 13.63
C TYR A 344 -7.94 9.80 14.00
N ALA A 345 -8.96 9.53 13.19
CA ALA A 345 -10.35 9.77 13.58
C ALA A 345 -10.92 8.72 14.56
N THR A 346 -10.26 7.56 14.73
CA THR A 346 -10.85 6.39 15.41
C THR A 346 -10.84 6.47 16.94
N LYS A 347 -9.86 7.15 17.57
CA LYS A 347 -9.73 7.20 19.05
C LYS A 347 -10.28 8.48 19.72
N VAL A 348 -10.71 9.48 18.95
CA VAL A 348 -11.39 10.70 19.45
C VAL A 348 -12.94 10.53 19.42
N ASN A 349 -13.43 9.32 19.15
CA ASN A 349 -14.87 9.00 19.12
C ASN A 349 -15.54 8.88 20.52
N GLN A 350 -15.24 9.82 21.42
CA GLN A 350 -16.25 10.30 22.38
C GLN A 350 -16.97 11.57 21.89
N ALA A 351 -16.55 12.18 20.76
CA ALA A 351 -17.14 13.44 20.27
C ALA A 351 -17.50 13.47 18.76
N GLY A 352 -17.68 12.32 18.11
CA GLY A 352 -18.44 12.22 16.86
C GLY A 352 -17.92 13.00 15.64
N THR A 353 -16.65 12.83 15.24
CA THR A 353 -16.18 13.46 13.98
C THR A 353 -16.18 12.51 12.77
N PHE A 354 -15.67 11.27 12.82
CA PHE A 354 -15.82 10.31 11.69
C PHE A 354 -15.77 8.82 12.14
N SER A 355 -16.61 7.95 11.54
CA SER A 355 -16.84 6.55 11.93
C SER A 355 -15.79 5.55 11.40
N THR A 356 -15.64 4.45 12.15
CA THR A 356 -14.50 3.52 12.18
C THR A 356 -14.42 2.46 11.06
N ALA A 357 -15.19 2.57 9.97
CA ALA A 357 -15.21 1.52 8.94
C ALA A 357 -15.02 2.01 7.48
N GLU A 358 -14.86 3.31 7.23
CA GLU A 358 -15.20 3.86 5.90
C GLU A 358 -14.41 5.16 5.54
N ARG A 359 -13.07 5.12 5.52
CA ARG A 359 -12.31 6.17 4.83
C ARG A 359 -11.98 5.72 3.41
N GLN A 360 -12.66 6.29 2.42
CA GLN A 360 -12.45 5.98 0.99
C GLN A 360 -12.01 7.20 0.16
N SER A 361 -11.88 8.39 0.76
CA SER A 361 -11.28 9.54 0.08
C SER A 361 -9.79 9.31 -0.14
N PHE A 362 -9.03 8.97 0.90
CA PHE A 362 -7.59 8.77 0.77
C PHE A 362 -7.23 7.44 0.10
N PRO A 363 -6.11 7.38 -0.66
CA PRO A 363 -5.65 6.17 -1.33
C PRO A 363 -5.41 5.02 -0.35
N GLY A 364 -5.94 3.84 -0.66
CA GLY A 364 -5.66 2.59 0.07
C GLY A 364 -4.37 1.90 -0.37
N GLY A 365 -3.94 0.86 0.36
CA GLY A 365 -2.81 0.01 -0.05
C GLY A 365 -1.43 0.63 0.18
N ALA A 366 -0.43 0.27 -0.65
CA ALA A 366 0.96 0.69 -0.47
C ALA A 366 1.14 2.22 -0.50
N SER A 367 0.40 2.92 -1.36
CA SER A 367 0.43 4.39 -1.46
C SER A 367 0.02 5.09 -0.18
N SER A 368 -0.83 4.49 0.67
CA SER A 368 -1.20 5.08 1.97
C SER A 368 -0.03 5.29 2.92
N GLY A 369 1.06 4.51 2.77
CA GLY A 369 2.23 4.60 3.64
C GLY A 369 3.19 5.72 3.27
N THR A 370 2.97 6.39 2.14
CA THR A 370 3.92 7.36 1.58
C THR A 370 3.35 8.76 1.44
N ILE A 371 2.03 8.94 1.63
CA ILE A 371 1.35 10.21 1.33
C ILE A 371 1.95 11.38 2.10
N ALA A 372 2.28 11.25 3.39
CA ALA A 372 2.87 12.36 4.14
C ALA A 372 4.31 12.65 3.70
N PHE A 373 5.08 11.63 3.28
CA PHE A 373 6.39 11.85 2.66
C PHE A 373 6.27 12.60 1.34
N ASP A 374 5.38 12.14 0.47
CA ASP A 374 5.12 12.76 -0.83
C ASP A 374 4.63 14.20 -0.62
N THR A 375 3.74 14.43 0.34
CA THR A 375 3.23 15.77 0.70
C THR A 375 4.35 16.69 1.17
N CYS A 376 5.18 16.23 2.11
CA CYS A 376 6.29 17.02 2.62
C CYS A 376 7.36 17.26 1.54
N SER A 377 7.62 16.29 0.68
CA SER A 377 8.57 16.44 -0.44
C SER A 377 8.09 17.48 -1.45
N LEU A 378 6.79 17.45 -1.78
CA LEU A 378 6.19 18.44 -2.67
C LEU A 378 6.18 19.84 -2.06
N LEU A 379 5.86 19.93 -0.76
CA LEU A 379 5.73 21.20 -0.05
C LEU A 379 7.10 21.83 0.25
N PHE A 380 8.05 21.08 0.80
CA PHE A 380 9.32 21.62 1.31
C PHE A 380 10.49 21.45 0.35
N SER A 381 10.39 20.56 -0.64
CA SER A 381 11.44 20.32 -1.63
C SER A 381 11.00 20.55 -3.07
N GLY A 382 9.72 20.93 -3.28
CA GLY A 382 9.18 21.36 -4.57
C GLY A 382 9.00 20.24 -5.60
N SER A 383 9.23 18.98 -5.23
CA SER A 383 9.22 17.87 -6.18
C SER A 383 8.84 16.54 -5.52
N LEU A 384 8.09 15.71 -6.23
CA LEU A 384 7.82 14.30 -5.91
C LEU A 384 8.84 13.33 -6.53
N GLY A 385 9.77 13.85 -7.33
CA GLY A 385 10.80 13.07 -7.98
C GLY A 385 11.81 12.46 -7.00
N PRO A 386 12.71 11.59 -7.48
CA PRO A 386 13.87 11.10 -6.72
C PRO A 386 14.63 12.21 -6.00
N SER A 387 15.02 13.26 -6.73
CA SER A 387 15.79 14.39 -6.18
C SER A 387 15.04 15.14 -5.08
N GLY A 388 13.75 15.44 -5.28
CA GLY A 388 12.94 16.14 -4.28
C GLY A 388 12.87 15.38 -2.95
N ILE A 389 12.64 14.07 -3.03
CA ILE A 389 12.54 13.23 -1.83
C ILE A 389 13.91 13.08 -1.15
N GLU A 390 15.01 13.03 -1.90
CA GLU A 390 16.36 12.99 -1.31
C GLU A 390 16.72 14.33 -0.63
N SER A 391 16.34 15.46 -1.23
CA SER A 391 16.58 16.80 -0.65
C SER A 391 15.69 17.09 0.56
N LEU A 392 14.60 16.34 0.75
CA LEU A 392 13.66 16.57 1.86
C LEU A 392 14.36 16.55 3.22
N LEU A 393 15.30 15.64 3.46
CA LEU A 393 16.03 15.60 4.74
C LEU A 393 16.75 16.90 5.07
N LYS A 394 17.28 17.57 4.05
CA LYS A 394 18.04 18.83 4.16
C LYS A 394 17.12 20.04 4.26
N LEU A 395 15.95 19.97 3.62
CA LEU A 395 15.01 21.09 3.50
C LEU A 395 13.84 21.03 4.49
N PHE A 396 13.68 19.91 5.21
CA PHE A 396 12.60 19.75 6.19
C PHE A 396 12.70 20.84 7.27
N PRO A 397 11.57 21.47 7.65
CA PRO A 397 11.53 22.54 8.65
C PRO A 397 12.32 22.23 9.94
N LEU A 398 13.01 23.23 10.48
CA LEU A 398 13.63 23.18 11.81
C LEU A 398 13.02 24.22 12.74
N PHE A 399 13.06 23.93 14.05
CA PHE A 399 12.78 24.85 15.13
C PHE A 399 13.82 24.66 16.23
N ASN A 400 14.59 25.71 16.54
CA ASN A 400 15.70 25.66 17.52
C ASN A 400 16.75 24.57 17.20
N GLY A 401 17.00 24.31 15.92
CA GLY A 401 17.98 23.30 15.49
C GLY A 401 17.44 21.86 15.38
N ASP A 402 16.22 21.58 15.83
CA ASP A 402 15.57 20.26 15.72
C ASP A 402 14.48 20.26 14.66
N TYR A 403 14.13 19.10 14.10
CA TYR A 403 13.05 18.99 13.10
C TYR A 403 11.69 19.42 13.65
N ASP A 404 11.04 20.39 12.99
CA ASP A 404 9.71 20.88 13.37
C ASP A 404 8.61 19.94 12.83
N ILE A 405 8.41 18.83 13.54
CA ILE A 405 7.34 17.88 13.26
C ILE A 405 5.98 18.36 13.77
N GLY A 406 5.94 19.43 14.57
CA GLY A 406 4.75 19.79 15.32
C GLY A 406 3.69 20.49 14.51
N LEU A 407 4.07 21.61 13.90
CA LEU A 407 3.18 22.34 12.99
C LEU A 407 2.87 21.52 11.74
N VAL A 408 3.84 20.72 11.26
CA VAL A 408 3.64 19.81 10.13
C VAL A 408 2.54 18.79 10.43
N SER A 409 2.57 18.14 11.60
CA SER A 409 1.53 17.19 12.00
C SER A 409 0.15 17.84 12.09
N GLU A 410 0.06 18.97 12.81
CA GLU A 410 -1.21 19.69 13.04
C GLU A 410 -1.88 20.07 11.72
N HIS A 411 -1.13 20.74 10.85
CA HIS A 411 -1.67 21.25 9.58
C HIS A 411 -1.95 20.15 8.57
N TYR A 412 -1.15 19.09 8.57
CA TYR A 412 -1.39 17.92 7.73
C TYR A 412 -2.69 17.20 8.14
N LEU A 413 -2.94 17.02 9.44
CA LEU A 413 -4.16 16.36 9.93
C LEU A 413 -5.40 17.23 9.75
N ASP A 414 -5.29 18.55 9.94
CA ASP A 414 -6.35 19.50 9.59
C ASP A 414 -6.69 19.41 8.09
N ALA A 415 -5.68 19.44 7.21
CA ALA A 415 -5.87 19.25 5.77
C ALA A 415 -6.60 17.94 5.44
N ALA A 416 -6.15 16.83 6.04
CA ALA A 416 -6.73 15.52 5.81
C ALA A 416 -8.19 15.45 6.26
N LYS A 417 -8.51 16.04 7.40
CA LYS A 417 -9.88 16.15 7.92
C LYS A 417 -10.77 16.94 6.96
N GLU A 418 -10.30 18.07 6.46
CA GLU A 418 -11.06 18.90 5.53
C GLU A 418 -11.36 18.18 4.22
N ILE A 419 -10.33 17.58 3.61
CA ILE A 419 -10.46 16.81 2.37
C ILE A 419 -11.46 15.67 2.54
N ASP A 420 -11.31 14.87 3.60
CA ASP A 420 -12.19 13.72 3.85
C ASP A 420 -13.63 14.18 4.06
N SER A 421 -13.85 15.23 4.88
CA SER A 421 -15.20 15.74 5.16
C SER A 421 -15.98 16.14 3.91
N LYS A 422 -15.28 16.66 2.88
CA LYS A 422 -15.90 17.19 1.66
C LYS A 422 -15.95 16.21 0.51
N LEU A 423 -14.99 15.29 0.41
CA LEU A 423 -14.97 14.28 -0.64
C LEU A 423 -15.71 13.01 -0.25
N MET A 424 -15.93 12.77 1.05
CA MET A 424 -16.69 11.64 1.56
C MET A 424 -18.03 11.39 0.83
N PRO A 425 -18.88 12.41 0.56
CA PRO A 425 -20.13 12.19 -0.18
C PRO A 425 -19.97 11.68 -1.61
N PHE A 426 -18.76 11.63 -2.15
CA PHE A 426 -18.44 11.18 -3.51
C PHE A 426 -17.58 9.92 -3.55
N THR A 427 -16.83 9.63 -2.49
CA THR A 427 -15.81 8.57 -2.48
C THR A 427 -16.12 7.44 -1.50
N LYS A 428 -16.95 7.67 -0.47
CA LYS A 428 -17.10 6.81 0.71
C LYS A 428 -17.69 5.43 0.50
N ASN A 429 -18.44 5.19 -0.58
CA ASN A 429 -19.16 3.93 -0.75
C ASN A 429 -18.90 3.33 -2.11
N GLY A 430 -18.66 2.02 -2.10
CA GLY A 430 -18.63 1.23 -3.31
C GLY A 430 -19.96 0.54 -3.53
N THR A 431 -20.24 0.18 -4.77
CA THR A 431 -21.36 -0.71 -5.10
C THR A 431 -21.17 -2.09 -4.47
N LYS A 432 -22.20 -2.92 -4.49
CA LYS A 432 -22.12 -4.33 -4.07
C LYS A 432 -21.00 -5.12 -4.77
N ASN A 433 -20.67 -4.70 -6.00
CA ASN A 433 -19.57 -5.23 -6.80
C ASN A 433 -18.20 -4.57 -6.51
N LYS A 434 -18.08 -3.89 -5.35
CA LYS A 434 -16.88 -3.21 -4.81
C LYS A 434 -16.31 -2.12 -5.73
N LYS A 435 -17.12 -1.51 -6.61
CA LYS A 435 -16.70 -0.38 -7.46
C LYS A 435 -16.92 0.94 -6.71
N HIS A 436 -15.86 1.70 -6.42
CA HIS A 436 -15.92 3.00 -5.76
C HIS A 436 -14.97 3.99 -6.45
N ALA A 437 -15.26 5.28 -6.34
CA ALA A 437 -14.30 6.33 -6.70
C ALA A 437 -13.41 6.63 -5.49
N SER A 438 -12.12 6.90 -5.72
CA SER A 438 -11.17 7.29 -4.66
C SER A 438 -10.25 8.38 -5.16
N LEU A 439 -9.57 9.07 -4.25
CA LEU A 439 -8.53 10.03 -4.61
C LEU A 439 -7.27 9.28 -5.04
N GLY A 440 -6.70 9.65 -6.19
CA GLY A 440 -5.39 9.15 -6.60
C GLY A 440 -4.29 9.59 -5.61
N ALA A 441 -3.22 8.81 -5.48
CA ALA A 441 -2.13 9.10 -4.54
C ALA A 441 -1.49 10.49 -4.76
N ILE A 442 -1.17 10.82 -6.01
CA ILE A 442 -0.60 12.13 -6.36
C ILE A 442 -1.62 13.25 -6.12
N GLN A 443 -2.88 13.03 -6.47
CA GLN A 443 -3.95 14.02 -6.25
C GLN A 443 -4.15 14.31 -4.76
N ALA A 444 -4.12 13.28 -3.91
CA ALA A 444 -4.19 13.42 -2.45
C ALA A 444 -3.03 14.25 -1.90
N THR A 445 -1.82 13.93 -2.34
CA THR A 445 -0.60 14.66 -2.02
C THR A 445 -0.68 16.13 -2.41
N VAL A 446 -1.17 16.43 -3.62
CA VAL A 446 -1.36 17.81 -4.10
C VAL A 446 -2.36 18.56 -3.24
N TYR A 447 -3.51 17.97 -2.94
CA TYR A 447 -4.53 18.65 -2.12
C TYR A 447 -4.07 18.88 -0.69
N LEU A 448 -3.34 17.94 -0.08
CA LEU A 448 -2.74 18.12 1.24
C LEU A 448 -1.71 19.26 1.23
N ALA A 449 -0.75 19.21 0.30
CA ALA A 449 0.30 20.23 0.20
C ALA A 449 -0.27 21.61 -0.15
N ALA A 450 -1.20 21.69 -1.09
CA ALA A 450 -1.85 22.95 -1.47
C ALA A 450 -2.70 23.52 -0.34
N TYR A 451 -3.41 22.69 0.44
CA TYR A 451 -4.12 23.17 1.64
C TYR A 451 -3.14 23.73 2.67
N MET A 452 -2.09 22.97 3.02
CA MET A 452 -1.09 23.39 3.99
C MET A 452 -0.41 24.69 3.55
N ASN A 453 -0.11 24.83 2.26
CA ASN A 453 0.47 26.04 1.69
C ASN A 453 -0.52 27.23 1.75
N THR A 454 -1.71 27.08 1.16
CA THR A 454 -2.63 28.21 0.95
C THR A 454 -3.37 28.64 2.20
N VAL A 455 -3.66 27.72 3.12
CA VAL A 455 -4.40 27.99 4.37
C VAL A 455 -3.44 28.32 5.53
N HIS A 456 -2.35 27.56 5.67
CA HIS A 456 -1.41 27.64 6.79
C HIS A 456 -0.04 28.22 6.44
N ASP A 457 0.11 28.79 5.24
CA ASP A 457 1.23 29.60 4.75
C ASP A 457 2.64 29.03 4.99
N ALA A 458 3.22 28.46 3.94
CA ALA A 458 4.63 28.08 3.95
C ALA A 458 5.51 29.32 3.72
N GLN A 459 6.34 29.64 4.72
CA GLN A 459 7.19 30.85 4.73
C GLN A 459 8.67 30.49 4.92
N PRO A 460 9.60 31.33 4.45
CA PRO A 460 11.01 31.19 4.79
C PRO A 460 11.20 31.22 6.31
N GLY A 461 11.90 30.22 6.84
CA GLY A 461 12.23 30.05 8.25
C GLY A 461 13.74 29.96 8.49
N GLU A 462 14.16 29.22 9.52
CA GLU A 462 15.58 29.07 9.88
C GLU A 462 16.39 28.43 8.75
N SER A 463 17.61 28.93 8.53
CA SER A 463 18.59 28.36 7.58
C SER A 463 18.05 28.16 6.16
N ASP A 464 17.27 29.13 5.68
CA ASP A 464 16.67 29.15 4.34
C ASP A 464 15.79 27.92 4.01
N ARG A 465 15.22 27.30 5.05
CA ARG A 465 14.19 26.25 4.92
C ARG A 465 12.81 26.86 4.94
N LEU A 466 11.84 26.20 4.34
CA LEU A 466 10.44 26.58 4.53
C LEU A 466 9.95 26.08 5.89
N THR A 467 9.14 26.89 6.55
CA THR A 467 8.42 26.55 7.79
C THR A 467 6.94 26.81 7.59
N LEU A 468 6.10 26.21 8.42
CA LEU A 468 4.67 26.50 8.43
C LEU A 468 4.38 27.54 9.50
N ALA A 469 3.47 28.47 9.22
CA ALA A 469 3.08 29.47 10.21
C ALA A 469 1.58 29.75 10.14
N LYS A 470 0.88 29.67 11.28
CA LYS A 470 -0.51 30.17 11.38
C LYS A 470 -0.57 31.58 10.79
N ARG A 471 -1.30 31.74 9.68
CA ARG A 471 -1.34 32.99 8.90
C ARG A 471 -1.95 34.07 9.80
N SER A 472 -1.15 35.03 10.24
CA SER A 472 -1.69 36.25 10.87
C SER A 472 -2.47 37.00 9.79
N GLY A 473 -3.58 37.64 10.16
CA GLY A 473 -4.51 38.27 9.20
C GLY A 473 -3.90 39.36 8.29
N THR A 474 -2.61 39.64 8.39
CA THR A 474 -1.88 40.71 7.70
C THR A 474 -0.47 40.25 7.31
N ARG A 475 -0.35 39.32 6.36
CA ARG A 475 0.88 39.29 5.53
C ARG A 475 0.81 40.47 4.56
N LEU A 476 1.90 41.20 4.44
CA LEU A 476 2.10 42.16 3.35
C LEU A 476 1.85 41.41 2.03
N LYS A 477 1.04 42.03 1.16
CA LYS A 477 0.60 41.58 -0.16
C LYS A 477 1.57 40.56 -0.78
N SER A 478 1.05 39.44 -1.28
CA SER A 478 1.79 38.70 -2.32
C SER A 478 2.15 39.70 -3.43
N ALA A 479 3.30 39.52 -4.07
CA ALA A 479 3.79 40.47 -5.08
C ALA A 479 2.75 40.80 -6.17
N ASP A 480 1.75 39.92 -6.37
CA ASP A 480 0.68 40.05 -7.36
C ASP A 480 -0.75 40.25 -6.78
N GLY A 481 -0.90 40.50 -5.47
CA GLY A 481 -2.16 41.00 -4.90
C GLY A 481 -3.33 40.00 -4.76
N ASN A 482 -3.14 38.71 -5.04
CA ASN A 482 -4.23 37.74 -4.92
C ASN A 482 -4.41 37.20 -3.49
N SER A 483 -5.61 37.49 -2.97
CA SER A 483 -6.28 37.09 -1.73
C SER A 483 -5.93 37.84 -0.41
N ASN A 484 -6.75 38.87 -0.12
CA ASN A 484 -6.91 39.45 1.24
C ASN A 484 -7.73 38.53 2.18
N PHE A 485 -7.79 37.22 1.91
CA PHE A 485 -8.66 36.30 2.64
C PHE A 485 -8.07 35.95 4.00
N SER A 486 -8.91 36.03 5.04
CA SER A 486 -8.61 35.48 6.37
C SER A 486 -8.46 33.96 6.30
N VAL A 487 -7.80 33.35 7.29
CA VAL A 487 -7.67 31.88 7.39
C VAL A 487 -9.03 31.20 7.31
N ASN A 488 -10.04 31.72 8.02
CA ASN A 488 -11.39 31.18 8.00
C ASN A 488 -12.03 31.25 6.62
N GLN A 489 -11.86 32.37 5.91
CA GLN A 489 -12.37 32.49 4.54
C GLN A 489 -11.69 31.52 3.58
N ARG A 490 -10.37 31.34 3.70
CA ARG A 490 -9.63 30.37 2.88
C ARG A 490 -10.07 28.93 3.14
N LYS A 491 -10.25 28.57 4.42
CA LYS A 491 -10.84 27.27 4.80
C LYS A 491 -12.23 27.09 4.18
N SER A 492 -13.08 28.12 4.22
CA SER A 492 -14.41 28.07 3.58
C SER A 492 -14.31 27.89 2.07
N ASN A 493 -13.51 28.70 1.38
CA ASN A 493 -13.34 28.61 -0.07
C ASN A 493 -12.81 27.24 -0.48
N PHE A 494 -11.77 26.74 0.19
CA PHE A 494 -11.23 25.40 -0.06
C PHE A 494 -12.33 24.33 0.09
N ARG A 495 -13.08 24.39 1.19
CA ARG A 495 -14.20 23.48 1.49
C ARG A 495 -15.30 23.49 0.43
N GLU A 496 -15.57 24.65 -0.15
CA GLU A 496 -16.59 24.85 -1.18
C GLU A 496 -16.11 24.39 -2.56
N ASN A 497 -14.82 24.52 -2.85
CA ASN A 497 -14.28 24.30 -4.21
C ASN A 497 -13.66 22.92 -4.42
N ILE A 498 -13.24 22.21 -3.35
CA ILE A 498 -12.49 20.95 -3.49
C ILE A 498 -13.24 19.86 -4.26
N ALA A 499 -14.56 19.75 -4.10
CA ALA A 499 -15.35 18.74 -4.82
C ALA A 499 -15.34 18.99 -6.34
N ALA A 500 -15.39 20.25 -6.76
CA ALA A 500 -15.30 20.63 -8.15
C ALA A 500 -13.89 20.35 -8.71
N TRP A 501 -12.84 20.75 -7.99
CA TRP A 501 -11.47 20.42 -8.41
C TRP A 501 -11.20 18.91 -8.44
N TRP A 502 -11.75 18.16 -7.48
CA TRP A 502 -11.66 16.70 -7.46
C TRP A 502 -12.24 16.10 -8.72
N LEU A 503 -13.50 16.43 -9.03
CA LEU A 503 -14.15 15.89 -10.22
C LEU A 503 -13.35 16.26 -11.47
N LEU A 504 -13.02 17.54 -11.65
CA LEU A 504 -12.27 18.00 -12.83
C LEU A 504 -10.95 17.25 -12.99
N HIS A 505 -10.10 17.21 -11.96
CA HIS A 505 -8.79 16.55 -12.03
C HIS A 505 -8.91 15.05 -12.28
N THR A 506 -9.93 14.38 -11.71
CA THR A 506 -10.13 12.95 -11.91
C THR A 506 -10.66 12.63 -13.31
N ILE A 507 -11.54 13.46 -13.89
CA ILE A 507 -12.04 13.24 -15.26
C ILE A 507 -11.08 13.69 -16.35
N SER A 508 -10.20 14.65 -16.05
CA SER A 508 -9.15 15.10 -16.97
C SER A 508 -7.90 14.21 -16.93
N ASP A 509 -7.83 13.24 -16.01
CA ASP A 509 -6.64 12.44 -15.71
C ASP A 509 -5.40 13.30 -15.43
N VAL A 510 -5.60 14.51 -14.89
CA VAL A 510 -4.53 15.38 -14.40
C VAL A 510 -3.85 14.67 -13.24
N PHE A 511 -2.52 14.58 -13.25
CA PHE A 511 -1.68 13.68 -12.43
C PHE A 511 -1.54 12.23 -12.89
N GLN A 512 -1.84 11.91 -14.15
CA GLN A 512 -1.43 10.65 -14.77
C GLN A 512 -0.33 10.85 -15.83
N GLY A 513 0.42 9.79 -16.13
CA GLY A 513 1.47 9.80 -17.15
C GLY A 513 2.82 10.36 -16.69
N SER A 514 3.71 10.64 -17.64
CA SER A 514 5.10 11.05 -17.40
C SER A 514 5.22 12.38 -16.67
N ASP A 515 4.25 13.27 -16.84
CA ASP A 515 4.32 14.65 -16.38
C ASP A 515 3.60 14.88 -15.04
N ALA A 516 3.09 13.81 -14.43
CA ALA A 516 2.27 13.88 -13.22
C ALA A 516 2.96 14.64 -12.06
N TYR A 517 4.27 14.44 -11.86
CA TYR A 517 5.02 15.12 -10.80
C TYR A 517 5.27 16.60 -11.09
N LYS A 518 5.49 16.95 -12.37
CA LYS A 518 5.61 18.35 -12.80
C LYS A 518 4.30 19.09 -12.58
N GLN A 519 3.19 18.48 -13.01
CA GLN A 519 1.85 19.01 -12.77
C GLN A 519 1.59 19.16 -11.27
N ALA A 520 1.91 18.15 -10.45
CA ALA A 520 1.73 18.22 -9.00
C ALA A 520 2.44 19.44 -8.37
N SER A 521 3.69 19.69 -8.76
CA SER A 521 4.45 20.86 -8.28
C SER A 521 3.81 22.18 -8.71
N GLN A 522 3.40 22.29 -9.97
CA GLN A 522 2.75 23.50 -10.50
C GLN A 522 1.40 23.81 -9.85
N HIS A 523 0.73 22.81 -9.27
CA HIS A 523 -0.52 23.01 -8.53
C HIS A 523 -0.28 23.48 -7.09
N VAL A 524 0.88 23.21 -6.50
CA VAL A 524 1.21 23.72 -5.16
C VAL A 524 1.90 25.08 -5.25
N TRP A 525 2.72 25.27 -6.27
CA TRP A 525 3.61 26.41 -6.43
C TRP A 525 3.52 26.99 -7.85
N THR A 526 3.39 28.31 -7.96
CA THR A 526 3.61 29.03 -9.23
C THR A 526 5.10 29.29 -9.47
N GLN A 527 5.89 29.36 -8.41
CA GLN A 527 7.36 29.44 -8.45
C GLN A 527 7.94 28.65 -7.27
N PHE A 528 8.97 27.85 -7.52
CA PHE A 528 9.74 27.15 -6.49
C PHE A 528 11.19 27.01 -6.93
N GLU A 529 12.10 27.74 -6.29
CA GLU A 529 13.51 27.78 -6.64
C GLU A 529 14.38 27.30 -5.48
N VAL A 530 15.20 26.27 -5.77
CA VAL A 530 16.20 25.73 -4.85
C VAL A 530 17.57 25.98 -5.44
N ASP A 531 18.49 26.49 -4.63
CA ASP A 531 19.91 26.47 -4.92
C ASP A 531 20.50 25.15 -4.44
N ASP A 532 21.16 24.43 -5.34
CA ASP A 532 21.81 23.16 -5.03
C ASP A 532 23.32 23.27 -5.24
N SER A 533 23.93 24.32 -4.68
CA SER A 533 25.38 24.50 -4.69
C SER A 533 26.05 23.55 -3.68
N GLY A 534 26.15 22.26 -4.03
CA GLY A 534 26.90 21.26 -3.27
C GLY A 534 26.17 20.66 -2.07
N THR A 535 26.78 20.70 -0.87
CA THR A 535 26.27 19.95 0.29
C THR A 535 25.02 20.56 0.92
N ASN A 536 24.76 21.87 0.72
CA ASN A 536 23.64 22.61 1.31
C ASN A 536 22.64 23.01 0.22
N SER A 537 21.45 22.42 0.27
CA SER A 537 20.32 22.84 -0.56
C SER A 537 19.54 23.92 0.19
N VAL A 538 19.22 25.03 -0.48
CA VAL A 538 18.60 26.22 0.12
C VAL A 538 17.42 26.68 -0.72
N VAL A 539 16.28 27.01 -0.10
CA VAL A 539 15.12 27.57 -0.81
C VAL A 539 15.36 29.06 -1.05
N ARG A 540 15.50 29.47 -2.31
CA ARG A 540 15.76 30.87 -2.69
C ARG A 540 14.50 31.70 -2.81
N SER A 541 13.50 31.17 -3.50
CA SER A 541 12.25 31.89 -3.75
C SER A 541 11.09 30.90 -3.94
N VAL A 542 9.93 31.27 -3.41
CA VAL A 542 8.69 30.50 -3.59
C VAL A 542 7.51 31.43 -3.81
N ARG A 543 6.52 30.95 -4.57
CA ARG A 543 5.25 31.61 -4.78
C ARG A 543 4.14 30.58 -4.80
N GLU A 544 3.19 30.70 -3.86
CA GLU A 544 2.06 29.78 -3.72
C GLU A 544 1.17 29.78 -4.99
N ASN A 545 0.48 28.66 -5.22
CA ASN A 545 -0.63 28.58 -6.15
C ASN A 545 -1.94 28.45 -5.35
N ASP A 546 -2.83 29.44 -5.48
CA ASP A 546 -4.07 29.54 -4.73
C ASP A 546 -5.29 28.95 -5.45
N PHE A 547 -5.08 28.08 -6.44
CA PHE A 547 -6.15 27.53 -7.28
C PHE A 547 -7.32 26.91 -6.51
N LEU A 548 -7.09 26.26 -5.36
CA LEU A 548 -8.15 25.65 -4.53
C LEU A 548 -9.03 26.69 -3.82
N LEU A 549 -8.63 27.96 -3.78
CA LEU A 549 -9.43 29.06 -3.22
C LEU A 549 -10.47 29.60 -4.21
N TYR A 550 -10.43 29.16 -5.46
CA TYR A 550 -11.38 29.53 -6.51
C TYR A 550 -11.96 28.28 -7.18
N GLN A 551 -13.04 28.45 -7.93
CA GLN A 551 -13.64 27.36 -8.70
C GLN A 551 -12.91 27.15 -10.04
N PRO A 552 -12.87 25.90 -10.54
CA PRO A 552 -12.38 25.64 -11.90
C PRO A 552 -13.29 26.32 -12.94
N SER A 553 -12.75 26.64 -14.11
CA SER A 553 -13.54 27.27 -15.17
C SER A 553 -14.50 26.28 -15.84
N LEU A 554 -15.65 26.77 -16.32
CA LEU A 554 -16.56 25.97 -17.13
C LEU A 554 -15.97 25.48 -18.45
N LEU A 555 -14.98 26.20 -18.98
CA LEU A 555 -14.28 25.82 -20.20
C LEU A 555 -13.45 24.55 -19.99
N ASP A 556 -12.72 24.47 -18.86
CA ASP A 556 -11.93 23.29 -18.50
C ASP A 556 -12.83 22.06 -18.29
N TYR A 557 -13.98 22.25 -17.64
CA TYR A 557 -14.99 21.21 -17.49
C TYR A 557 -15.54 20.71 -18.81
N SER A 558 -15.91 21.63 -19.72
CA SER A 558 -16.43 21.27 -21.04
C SER A 558 -15.40 20.42 -21.80
N ALA A 559 -14.13 20.83 -21.76
CA ALA A 559 -13.05 20.09 -22.38
C ALA A 559 -12.85 18.70 -21.74
N ALA A 560 -12.85 18.62 -20.41
CA ALA A 560 -12.60 17.36 -19.70
C ALA A 560 -13.75 16.36 -19.88
N LEU A 561 -15.00 16.80 -19.77
CA LEU A 561 -16.19 15.97 -20.00
C LEU A 561 -16.30 15.49 -21.45
N ARG A 562 -16.03 16.37 -22.42
CA ARG A 562 -15.94 16.01 -23.84
C ARG A 562 -14.90 14.93 -24.06
N ASN A 563 -13.69 15.12 -23.52
CA ASN A 563 -12.60 14.17 -23.68
C ASN A 563 -12.91 12.82 -23.00
N LEU A 564 -13.53 12.84 -21.82
CA LEU A 564 -14.02 11.63 -21.14
C LEU A 564 -14.98 10.86 -22.03
N PHE A 565 -16.03 11.51 -22.54
CA PHE A 565 -17.01 10.87 -23.43
C PHE A 565 -16.32 10.23 -24.64
N ILE A 566 -15.52 11.01 -25.38
CA ILE A 566 -14.84 10.53 -26.59
C ILE A 566 -13.93 9.34 -26.27
N LYS A 567 -13.17 9.43 -25.18
CA LYS A 567 -12.26 8.36 -24.73
C LYS A 567 -13.05 7.09 -24.43
N GLU A 568 -14.11 7.15 -23.63
CA GLU A 568 -14.89 5.97 -23.27
C GLU A 568 -15.66 5.39 -24.44
N PHE A 569 -16.16 6.24 -25.34
CA PHE A 569 -16.88 5.81 -26.53
C PHE A 569 -15.94 5.07 -27.49
N ARG A 570 -14.71 5.57 -27.71
CA ARG A 570 -13.69 4.94 -28.58
C ARG A 570 -13.05 3.69 -27.99
N VAL A 571 -12.88 3.61 -26.67
CA VAL A 571 -12.20 2.49 -25.98
C VAL A 571 -13.00 1.17 -26.00
N SER A 572 -14.23 1.19 -26.50
CA SER A 572 -15.14 0.04 -26.55
C SER A 572 -14.82 -1.07 -27.56
N GLN A 573 -13.80 -0.91 -28.41
CA GLN A 573 -13.49 -1.88 -29.47
C GLN A 573 -12.65 -3.12 -29.04
N ALA A 574 -12.33 -3.37 -27.75
CA ALA A 574 -11.60 -4.58 -27.30
C ALA A 574 -11.76 -4.91 -25.78
N PRO A 575 -11.58 -6.17 -25.29
CA PRO A 575 -12.65 -7.10 -24.90
C PRO A 575 -12.94 -7.31 -23.38
N LEU A 576 -14.12 -7.90 -23.13
CA LEU A 576 -14.62 -8.83 -22.08
C LEU A 576 -14.42 -8.61 -20.57
N THR A 577 -13.43 -7.87 -20.08
CA THR A 577 -13.30 -7.62 -18.63
C THR A 577 -12.52 -6.34 -18.40
N ARG A 578 -13.21 -5.19 -18.30
CA ARG A 578 -12.60 -4.00 -17.71
C ARG A 578 -13.47 -3.48 -16.58
N SER A 579 -12.83 -3.33 -15.43
CA SER A 579 -13.35 -2.47 -14.38
C SER A 579 -13.56 -1.07 -14.95
N PRO A 580 -14.62 -0.36 -14.53
CA PRO A 580 -14.78 1.07 -14.75
C PRO A 580 -13.49 1.87 -14.60
N SER A 581 -13.30 2.88 -15.45
CA SER A 581 -12.24 3.88 -15.24
C SER A 581 -12.52 4.68 -13.97
N GLN A 582 -11.49 5.18 -13.28
CA GLN A 582 -11.70 6.06 -12.12
C GLN A 582 -12.42 7.36 -12.53
N SER A 583 -12.14 7.87 -13.74
CA SER A 583 -12.81 9.03 -14.35
C SER A 583 -14.32 8.81 -14.50
N ALA A 584 -14.73 7.65 -15.01
CA ALA A 584 -16.14 7.30 -15.12
C ALA A 584 -16.81 7.10 -13.76
N LEU A 585 -16.13 6.42 -12.83
CA LEU A 585 -16.66 6.29 -11.47
C LEU A 585 -16.82 7.66 -10.82
N ALA A 586 -15.88 8.59 -10.98
CA ALA A 586 -15.99 9.93 -10.43
C ALA A 586 -17.21 10.68 -10.96
N LEU A 587 -17.45 10.66 -12.29
CA LEU A 587 -18.66 11.26 -12.88
C LEU A 587 -19.93 10.57 -12.39
N PHE A 588 -19.93 9.23 -12.33
CA PHE A 588 -21.07 8.45 -11.84
C PHE A 588 -21.41 8.81 -10.38
N TYR A 589 -20.44 8.77 -9.47
CA TYR A 589 -20.65 9.12 -8.06
C TYR A 589 -21.02 10.60 -7.87
N ALA A 590 -20.49 11.51 -8.70
CA ALA A 590 -20.91 12.90 -8.70
C ALA A 590 -22.36 13.07 -9.15
N ALA A 591 -22.81 12.36 -10.19
CA ALA A 591 -24.20 12.42 -10.67
C ALA A 591 -25.19 11.82 -9.65
N TYR A 592 -24.81 10.71 -8.98
CA TYR A 592 -25.66 10.00 -8.00
C TYR A 592 -25.31 10.34 -6.54
N LYS A 593 -24.73 11.51 -6.26
CA LYS A 593 -24.31 11.94 -4.91
C LYS A 593 -25.37 11.66 -3.83
N ALA A 594 -26.64 11.93 -4.11
CA ALA A 594 -27.75 11.74 -3.17
C ALA A 594 -27.89 10.28 -2.69
N LYS A 595 -27.60 9.30 -3.55
CA LYS A 595 -27.68 7.87 -3.24
C LYS A 595 -26.36 7.26 -2.75
N ASN A 596 -25.30 8.06 -2.67
CA ASN A 596 -23.99 7.50 -2.36
C ASN A 596 -23.96 6.81 -0.98
N HIS A 597 -24.69 7.31 0.01
CA HIS A 597 -24.75 6.72 1.35
C HIS A 597 -25.27 5.27 1.39
N GLU A 598 -26.10 4.88 0.43
CA GLU A 598 -26.71 3.54 0.29
C GLU A 598 -26.08 2.73 -0.85
N MET A 599 -25.05 3.25 -1.53
CA MET A 599 -24.54 2.64 -2.77
C MET A 599 -24.07 1.19 -2.63
N HIS A 600 -23.65 0.78 -1.43
CA HIS A 600 -23.25 -0.59 -1.12
C HIS A 600 -24.38 -1.61 -1.26
N ASP A 601 -25.63 -1.16 -1.21
CA ASP A 601 -26.82 -1.99 -1.42
C ASP A 601 -27.19 -2.14 -2.90
N PHE A 602 -26.58 -1.38 -3.80
CA PHE A 602 -26.89 -1.38 -5.24
C PHE A 602 -25.86 -2.15 -6.07
N ASP A 603 -26.35 -2.80 -7.13
CA ASP A 603 -25.51 -3.23 -8.24
C ASP A 603 -25.27 -2.04 -9.17
N MET A 604 -24.10 -2.00 -9.80
CA MET A 604 -23.87 -1.12 -10.96
C MET A 604 -24.28 -1.87 -12.21
N ASP A 605 -25.41 -1.51 -12.79
CA ASP A 605 -26.01 -2.18 -13.95
C ASP A 605 -26.09 -1.23 -15.17
N HIS A 606 -26.41 -1.79 -16.33
CA HIS A 606 -26.53 -1.04 -17.58
C HIS A 606 -27.98 -0.61 -17.86
N VAL A 607 -28.23 0.65 -18.21
CA VAL A 607 -29.57 1.06 -18.68
C VAL A 607 -29.91 0.35 -19.99
N VAL A 608 -28.98 0.30 -20.94
CA VAL A 608 -29.09 -0.53 -22.13
C VAL A 608 -28.35 -1.84 -21.85
N ALA A 609 -29.11 -2.88 -21.50
CA ALA A 609 -28.58 -4.20 -21.16
C ALA A 609 -27.99 -4.91 -22.40
N TYR A 610 -26.98 -5.75 -22.17
CA TYR A 610 -26.46 -6.64 -23.21
C TYR A 610 -27.52 -7.67 -23.58
N ARG A 611 -27.87 -7.82 -24.87
CA ARG A 611 -28.65 -8.99 -25.30
C ARG A 611 -27.81 -10.23 -25.01
N ALA A 612 -28.23 -11.09 -24.08
CA ALA A 612 -27.65 -12.43 -23.89
C ALA A 612 -27.98 -13.34 -25.08
N GLN A 613 -27.56 -12.97 -26.29
CA GLN A 613 -27.63 -13.75 -27.51
C GLN A 613 -26.25 -14.33 -27.81
N ARG A 614 -25.63 -14.98 -26.81
CA ARG A 614 -24.46 -15.84 -27.08
C ARG A 614 -24.79 -16.98 -28.07
N ASN A 615 -26.08 -17.22 -28.35
CA ASN A 615 -26.59 -18.27 -29.23
C ASN A 615 -27.51 -17.80 -30.39
N ALA A 616 -27.71 -16.49 -30.63
CA ALA A 616 -28.51 -16.07 -31.78
C ALA A 616 -27.60 -15.73 -32.97
N THR A 617 -27.72 -16.52 -34.03
CA THR A 617 -26.96 -16.44 -35.28
C THR A 617 -27.21 -15.16 -36.11
N GLN A 618 -28.10 -14.25 -35.68
CA GLN A 618 -28.64 -13.18 -36.55
C GLN A 618 -28.48 -11.73 -36.05
N ALA A 619 -27.78 -11.44 -34.97
CA ALA A 619 -27.62 -10.05 -34.51
C ALA A 619 -26.23 -9.76 -33.96
N ARG A 620 -25.20 -9.88 -34.81
CA ARG A 620 -23.98 -9.11 -34.59
C ARG A 620 -24.17 -7.78 -35.29
N LEU A 621 -24.30 -6.70 -34.52
CA LEU A 621 -24.12 -5.36 -35.06
C LEU A 621 -22.77 -5.30 -35.77
N GLU A 622 -22.72 -4.63 -36.92
CA GLU A 622 -21.50 -4.52 -37.73
C GLU A 622 -20.39 -3.76 -36.99
N LEU A 623 -20.74 -2.90 -36.04
CA LEU A 623 -19.83 -2.14 -35.20
C LEU A 623 -19.98 -2.49 -33.70
N PRO A 624 -18.87 -2.56 -32.94
CA PRO A 624 -18.91 -2.78 -31.50
C PRO A 624 -19.56 -1.59 -30.78
N ILE A 625 -20.56 -1.87 -29.92
CA ILE A 625 -21.25 -0.84 -29.11
C ILE A 625 -20.52 -0.60 -27.77
N PRO A 626 -20.30 0.67 -27.36
CA PRO A 626 -19.70 1.06 -26.08
C PRO A 626 -20.59 0.82 -24.84
N LEU A 627 -20.93 -0.43 -24.54
CA LEU A 627 -21.80 -0.76 -23.39
C LEU A 627 -21.20 -0.40 -22.02
N ASN A 628 -19.88 -0.30 -21.91
CA ASN A 628 -19.21 0.10 -20.67
C ASN A 628 -19.01 1.61 -20.54
N HIS A 629 -19.64 2.41 -21.39
CA HIS A 629 -19.65 3.86 -21.25
C HIS A 629 -20.32 4.28 -19.93
N VAL A 630 -19.79 5.29 -19.24
CA VAL A 630 -20.34 5.78 -17.97
C VAL A 630 -21.83 6.15 -18.05
N ALA A 631 -22.23 6.76 -19.17
CA ALA A 631 -23.63 7.11 -19.43
C ALA A 631 -24.53 5.90 -19.73
N ASN A 632 -24.01 4.68 -19.68
CA ASN A 632 -24.81 3.46 -19.69
C ASN A 632 -24.99 2.88 -18.28
N TRP A 633 -24.33 3.39 -17.23
CA TRP A 633 -24.46 2.84 -15.88
C TRP A 633 -25.62 3.44 -15.07
N LEU A 634 -26.13 2.64 -14.14
CA LEU A 634 -27.21 2.96 -13.21
C LEU A 634 -27.00 2.18 -11.90
N PRO A 635 -27.11 2.81 -10.71
CA PRO A 635 -27.24 2.06 -9.47
C PRO A 635 -28.63 1.40 -9.44
N LEU A 636 -28.67 0.07 -9.43
CA LEU A 636 -29.91 -0.69 -9.47
C LEU A 636 -30.00 -1.66 -8.29
N ASN A 637 -31.17 -1.69 -7.65
CA ASN A 637 -31.42 -2.63 -6.57
C ASN A 637 -31.22 -4.08 -7.08
N PRO A 638 -30.47 -4.96 -6.38
CA PRO A 638 -30.15 -6.30 -6.87
C PRO A 638 -31.37 -7.20 -7.13
N THR A 639 -32.50 -6.93 -6.46
CA THR A 639 -33.77 -7.64 -6.69
C THR A 639 -34.44 -7.16 -7.97
N LEU A 640 -34.45 -5.85 -8.22
CA LEU A 640 -34.94 -5.28 -9.47
C LEU A 640 -34.08 -5.71 -10.66
N ASN A 641 -32.76 -5.70 -10.49
CA ASN A 641 -31.80 -6.15 -11.48
C ASN A 641 -32.09 -7.60 -11.93
N ARG A 642 -32.26 -8.51 -10.96
CA ARG A 642 -32.61 -9.91 -11.22
C ARG A 642 -33.96 -10.10 -11.91
N ARG A 643 -34.96 -9.25 -11.62
CA ARG A 643 -36.28 -9.28 -12.28
C ARG A 643 -36.22 -8.75 -13.70
N ARG A 644 -35.48 -7.67 -13.94
CA ARG A 644 -35.36 -7.03 -15.26
C ARG A 644 -34.61 -7.93 -16.25
N GLN A 645 -33.53 -8.55 -15.80
CA GLN A 645 -32.59 -9.27 -16.68
C GLN A 645 -32.19 -8.36 -17.86
N ASN A 646 -32.37 -8.81 -19.11
CA ASN A 646 -32.07 -8.04 -20.31
C ASN A 646 -33.31 -7.40 -20.95
N THR A 647 -34.41 -7.29 -20.21
CA THR A 647 -35.64 -6.65 -20.71
C THR A 647 -35.41 -5.14 -20.87
N PRO A 648 -35.69 -4.54 -22.04
CA PRO A 648 -35.59 -3.09 -22.23
C PRO A 648 -36.44 -2.33 -21.21
N TRP A 649 -35.95 -1.17 -20.74
CA TRP A 649 -36.66 -0.40 -19.72
C TRP A 649 -38.05 0.05 -20.19
N ALA A 650 -38.23 0.38 -21.47
CA ALA A 650 -39.54 0.69 -22.03
C ALA A 650 -40.59 -0.43 -21.83
N GLN A 651 -40.15 -1.68 -21.76
CA GLN A 651 -41.02 -2.84 -21.55
C GLN A 651 -41.10 -3.25 -20.07
N PHE A 652 -40.00 -3.13 -19.33
CA PHE A 652 -39.95 -3.54 -17.93
C PHE A 652 -40.58 -2.52 -16.98
N PHE A 653 -40.35 -1.23 -17.21
CA PHE A 653 -40.79 -0.16 -16.31
C PHE A 653 -42.31 -0.16 -16.06
N PRO A 654 -43.20 -0.38 -17.07
CA PRO A 654 -44.64 -0.50 -16.84
C PRO A 654 -45.06 -1.70 -15.96
N THR A 655 -44.20 -2.71 -15.81
CA THR A 655 -44.46 -3.89 -14.96
C THR A 655 -44.11 -3.67 -13.49
N MET A 656 -43.42 -2.57 -13.18
CA MET A 656 -43.02 -2.18 -11.83
C MET A 656 -44.20 -1.57 -11.06
N THR A 657 -44.15 -1.66 -9.73
CA THR A 657 -45.09 -0.94 -8.87
C THR A 657 -44.86 0.57 -8.95
N ALA A 658 -45.86 1.38 -8.61
CA ALA A 658 -45.72 2.84 -8.60
C ALA A 658 -44.58 3.33 -7.68
N ALA A 659 -44.37 2.67 -6.54
CA ALA A 659 -43.26 2.98 -5.62
C ALA A 659 -41.89 2.72 -6.26
N GLU A 660 -41.74 1.58 -6.95
CA GLU A 660 -40.51 1.24 -7.66
C GLU A 660 -40.26 2.20 -8.84
N GLN A 661 -41.30 2.57 -9.59
CA GLN A 661 -41.20 3.54 -10.69
C GLN A 661 -40.75 4.91 -10.19
N ASN A 662 -41.36 5.41 -9.11
CA ASN A 662 -40.98 6.69 -8.50
C ASN A 662 -39.55 6.68 -7.95
N SER A 663 -39.09 5.53 -7.47
CA SER A 663 -37.73 5.39 -6.94
C SER A 663 -36.65 5.37 -8.03
N ILE A 664 -36.96 4.87 -9.24
CA ILE A 664 -35.97 4.66 -10.31
C ILE A 664 -36.02 5.74 -11.40
N ALA A 665 -37.17 6.38 -11.63
CA ALA A 665 -37.33 7.38 -12.68
C ALA A 665 -36.32 8.53 -12.59
N PRO A 666 -35.99 9.08 -11.40
CA PRO A 666 -34.97 10.12 -11.28
C PRO A 666 -33.55 9.64 -11.65
N ASP A 667 -33.26 8.35 -11.45
CA ASP A 667 -31.93 7.77 -11.69
C ASP A 667 -31.69 7.43 -13.16
N LEU A 668 -32.75 7.25 -13.94
CA LEU A 668 -32.60 6.90 -15.35
C LEU A 668 -31.92 8.03 -16.14
N PHE A 669 -32.05 9.29 -15.73
CA PHE A 669 -31.52 10.46 -16.46
C PHE A 669 -31.93 10.52 -17.94
N ILE A 670 -33.02 9.84 -18.30
CA ILE A 670 -33.62 9.82 -19.65
C ILE A 670 -35.06 9.32 -19.54
N SER A 671 -35.88 9.69 -20.52
CA SER A 671 -37.22 9.11 -20.67
C SER A 671 -37.13 7.59 -20.87
N VAL A 672 -37.96 6.86 -20.14
CA VAL A 672 -38.09 5.39 -20.22
C VAL A 672 -38.41 4.94 -21.65
N ASN A 673 -39.21 5.72 -22.37
CA ASN A 673 -39.65 5.39 -23.73
C ASN A 673 -38.48 5.39 -24.73
N THR A 674 -37.39 6.10 -24.43
CA THR A 674 -36.18 6.14 -25.25
C THR A 674 -35.33 4.88 -25.08
N LEU A 675 -35.57 4.07 -24.04
CA LEU A 675 -34.81 2.85 -23.71
C LEU A 675 -35.54 1.58 -24.22
N ASP A 676 -35.76 1.51 -25.52
CA ASP A 676 -36.49 0.43 -26.18
C ASP A 676 -35.57 -0.66 -26.77
N ALA A 677 -36.18 -1.66 -27.44
CA ALA A 677 -35.44 -2.75 -28.08
C ALA A 677 -34.62 -2.31 -29.32
N GLN A 678 -34.92 -1.13 -29.88
CA GLN A 678 -34.28 -0.57 -31.09
C GLN A 678 -33.05 0.27 -30.79
N THR A 679 -32.82 0.61 -29.52
CA THR A 679 -31.62 1.34 -29.07
C THR A 679 -30.31 0.70 -29.54
N LEU A 680 -30.28 -0.64 -29.60
CA LEU A 680 -29.14 -1.40 -30.08
C LEU A 680 -29.19 -1.72 -31.59
N ASN A 681 -30.06 -1.10 -32.40
CA ASN A 681 -30.14 -1.39 -33.83
C ASN A 681 -29.05 -0.67 -34.64
N SER A 682 -28.52 0.45 -34.14
CA SER A 682 -27.44 1.21 -34.77
C SER A 682 -26.56 1.89 -33.72
N LEU A 683 -25.36 2.31 -34.13
CA LEU A 683 -24.46 3.06 -33.25
C LEU A 683 -25.02 4.46 -32.93
N GLU A 684 -25.72 5.06 -33.88
CA GLU A 684 -26.37 6.37 -33.77
C GLU A 684 -27.53 6.35 -32.77
N ASN A 685 -28.34 5.29 -32.77
CA ASN A 685 -29.41 5.11 -31.78
C ASN A 685 -28.84 4.96 -30.37
N PHE A 686 -27.77 4.19 -30.22
CA PHE A 686 -27.08 4.07 -28.94
C PHE A 686 -26.45 5.42 -28.51
N ALA A 687 -25.78 6.10 -29.44
CA ALA A 687 -25.16 7.40 -29.20
C ALA A 687 -26.18 8.45 -28.78
N TYR A 688 -27.36 8.48 -29.40
CA TYR A 688 -28.47 9.34 -29.01
C TYR A 688 -28.84 9.16 -27.53
N VAL A 689 -29.05 7.91 -27.09
CA VAL A 689 -29.34 7.58 -25.68
C VAL A 689 -28.20 8.01 -24.77
N MET A 690 -26.95 7.77 -25.18
CA MET A 690 -25.77 8.20 -24.42
C MET A 690 -25.65 9.72 -24.33
N TYR A 691 -25.98 10.48 -25.38
CA TYR A 691 -25.90 11.95 -25.37
C TYR A 691 -26.90 12.55 -24.40
N VAL A 692 -28.16 12.09 -24.43
CA VAL A 692 -29.20 12.56 -23.50
C VAL A 692 -28.82 12.23 -22.06
N ARG A 693 -28.47 10.96 -21.77
CA ARG A 693 -28.07 10.55 -20.42
C ARG A 693 -26.81 11.26 -19.95
N PHE A 694 -25.78 11.35 -20.78
CA PHE A 694 -24.52 12.01 -20.41
C PHE A 694 -24.74 13.50 -20.15
N GLY A 695 -25.58 14.17 -20.93
CA GLY A 695 -25.98 15.55 -20.67
C GLY A 695 -26.69 15.70 -19.32
N ASN A 696 -27.70 14.88 -19.05
CA ASN A 696 -28.43 14.94 -17.78
C ASN A 696 -27.55 14.57 -16.57
N MET A 697 -26.65 13.58 -16.72
CA MET A 697 -25.65 13.23 -15.69
C MET A 697 -24.63 14.36 -15.50
N THR A 698 -24.20 15.02 -16.57
CA THR A 698 -23.30 16.19 -16.50
C THR A 698 -23.95 17.32 -15.71
N ASN A 699 -25.20 17.66 -16.03
CA ASN A 699 -25.96 18.65 -15.27
C ASN A 699 -26.02 18.28 -13.78
N ALA A 700 -26.41 17.04 -13.46
CA ALA A 700 -26.48 16.57 -12.08
C ALA A 700 -25.12 16.64 -11.36
N ALA A 701 -24.05 16.19 -12.02
CA ALA A 701 -22.70 16.22 -11.45
C ALA A 701 -22.21 17.64 -11.16
N LEU A 702 -22.36 18.58 -12.11
CA LEU A 702 -21.94 19.98 -11.94
C LEU A 702 -22.71 20.68 -10.81
N MET A 703 -24.02 20.41 -10.69
CA MET A 703 -24.84 20.88 -9.56
C MET A 703 -24.37 20.26 -8.24
N ASN A 704 -24.09 18.96 -8.23
CA ASN A 704 -23.74 18.21 -7.02
C ASN A 704 -22.35 18.55 -6.45
N VAL A 705 -21.39 18.90 -7.31
CA VAL A 705 -20.06 19.38 -6.90
C VAL A 705 -20.02 20.87 -6.57
N GLY A 706 -21.15 21.59 -6.75
CA GLY A 706 -21.29 22.97 -6.31
C GLY A 706 -20.65 24.00 -7.25
N LEU A 707 -20.60 23.76 -8.57
CA LEU A 707 -19.97 24.70 -9.50
C LEU A 707 -20.87 25.93 -9.75
N ASN A 708 -20.60 27.04 -9.07
CA ASN A 708 -21.45 28.23 -9.03
C ASN A 708 -21.66 28.84 -10.41
N GLU A 709 -20.60 28.95 -11.22
CA GLU A 709 -20.69 29.46 -12.60
C GLU A 709 -21.70 28.68 -13.47
N TYR A 710 -21.89 27.39 -13.17
CA TYR A 710 -22.92 26.57 -13.80
C TYR A 710 -24.29 26.73 -13.13
N ILE A 711 -24.32 26.67 -11.80
CA ILE A 711 -25.55 26.70 -10.99
C ILE A 711 -26.35 27.97 -11.26
N GLU A 712 -25.67 29.11 -11.37
CA GLU A 712 -26.24 30.44 -11.59
C GLU A 712 -26.82 30.64 -12.99
N LYS A 713 -26.49 29.77 -13.96
CA LYS A 713 -27.07 29.84 -15.31
C LYS A 713 -28.56 29.53 -15.29
N SER A 714 -29.30 30.24 -16.14
CA SER A 714 -30.68 29.89 -16.46
C SER A 714 -30.77 28.50 -17.10
N ARG A 715 -31.97 27.92 -17.09
CA ARG A 715 -32.24 26.62 -17.73
C ARG A 715 -31.77 26.58 -19.19
N ASP A 716 -32.05 27.63 -19.97
CA ASP A 716 -31.67 27.71 -21.39
C ASP A 716 -30.16 27.83 -21.60
N GLU A 717 -29.46 28.54 -20.71
CA GLU A 717 -28.00 28.63 -20.73
C GLU A 717 -27.34 27.30 -20.35
N LYS A 718 -27.90 26.56 -19.39
CA LYS A 718 -27.43 25.21 -19.02
C LYS A 718 -27.62 24.22 -20.17
N ILE A 719 -28.79 24.24 -20.82
CA ILE A 719 -29.07 23.44 -22.02
C ILE A 719 -28.08 23.81 -23.12
N SER A 720 -27.88 25.09 -23.39
CA SER A 720 -26.97 25.56 -24.44
C SER A 720 -25.52 25.14 -24.18
N TYR A 721 -25.05 25.22 -22.93
CA TYR A 721 -23.73 24.74 -22.53
C TYR A 721 -23.54 23.24 -22.85
N ILE A 722 -24.51 22.40 -22.45
CA ILE A 722 -24.44 20.96 -22.68
C ILE A 722 -24.56 20.63 -24.16
N CYS A 723 -25.47 21.26 -24.90
CA CYS A 723 -25.62 21.06 -26.34
C CYS A 723 -24.35 21.45 -27.10
N ASN A 724 -23.67 22.52 -26.72
CA ASN A 724 -22.40 22.92 -27.34
C ASN A 724 -21.31 21.85 -27.14
N MET A 725 -21.18 21.32 -25.92
CA MET A 725 -20.25 20.21 -25.63
C MET A 725 -20.61 18.96 -26.46
N LEU A 726 -21.89 18.56 -26.50
CA LEU A 726 -22.36 17.41 -27.26
C LEU A 726 -22.16 17.59 -28.76
N LYS A 727 -22.28 18.82 -29.29
CA LYS A 727 -22.00 19.14 -30.68
C LYS A 727 -20.55 18.88 -31.05
N GLU A 728 -19.62 19.26 -30.18
CA GLU A 728 -18.19 18.99 -30.39
C GLU A 728 -17.86 17.49 -30.31
N ILE A 729 -18.51 16.76 -29.39
CA ILE A 729 -18.44 15.29 -29.33
C ILE A 729 -18.91 14.68 -30.66
N ASN A 730 -20.07 15.13 -31.15
CA ASN A 730 -20.67 14.61 -32.37
C ASN A 730 -19.77 14.80 -33.60
N LEU A 731 -19.16 15.98 -33.71
CA LEU A 731 -18.17 16.28 -34.74
C LEU A 731 -16.91 15.41 -34.63
N ASN A 732 -16.42 15.12 -33.41
CA ASN A 732 -15.22 14.32 -33.19
C ASN A 732 -15.42 12.81 -33.42
N LEU A 733 -16.63 12.32 -33.25
CA LEU A 733 -16.98 10.91 -33.44
C LEU A 733 -17.56 10.62 -34.83
N SER A 734 -17.85 11.67 -35.62
CA SER A 734 -18.49 11.58 -36.94
C SER A 734 -19.81 10.79 -36.90
N LEU A 735 -20.63 11.04 -35.87
CA LEU A 735 -21.94 10.40 -35.69
C LEU A 735 -23.06 11.30 -36.22
N ASP A 736 -24.11 10.70 -36.79
CA ASP A 736 -25.30 11.42 -37.28
C ASP A 736 -26.41 11.41 -36.23
N VAL A 737 -26.17 12.08 -35.10
CA VAL A 737 -27.16 12.21 -34.02
C VAL A 737 -27.88 13.56 -34.14
N ASP A 738 -29.21 13.53 -34.16
CA ASP A 738 -30.06 14.74 -34.13
C ASP A 738 -29.95 15.44 -32.76
N LEU A 739 -29.15 16.51 -32.71
CA LEU A 739 -28.90 17.26 -31.49
C LEU A 739 -30.10 18.13 -31.05
N GLU A 740 -31.02 18.48 -31.94
CA GLU A 740 -32.25 19.17 -31.54
C GLU A 740 -33.19 18.21 -30.82
N LYS A 741 -33.27 16.97 -31.29
CA LYS A 741 -33.98 15.92 -30.56
C LYS A 741 -33.33 15.63 -29.20
N VAL A 742 -32.00 15.67 -29.10
CA VAL A 742 -31.30 15.56 -27.81
C VAL A 742 -31.65 16.73 -26.90
N ARG A 743 -31.61 17.96 -27.42
CA ARG A 743 -31.94 19.19 -26.69
C ARG A 743 -33.31 19.12 -26.04
N LEU A 744 -34.32 18.62 -26.76
CA LEU A 744 -35.69 18.49 -26.27
C LEU A 744 -35.85 17.43 -25.15
N GLU A 745 -34.98 16.42 -25.12
CA GLU A 745 -35.00 15.35 -24.10
C GLU A 745 -34.11 15.64 -22.87
N LEU A 746 -33.36 16.75 -22.85
CA LEU A 746 -32.59 17.15 -21.68
C LEU A 746 -33.52 17.55 -20.52
N ALA A 747 -33.43 16.81 -19.42
CA ALA A 747 -34.19 17.01 -18.19
C ALA A 747 -33.45 17.94 -17.23
N ILE A 748 -33.14 19.15 -17.71
CA ILE A 748 -32.45 20.19 -16.94
C ILE A 748 -33.50 21.10 -16.29
N ALA A 749 -33.45 21.19 -14.96
CA ALA A 749 -34.31 22.03 -14.14
C ALA A 749 -33.78 23.48 -14.06
#